data_AF-A0A7S1ABI7-F1
#
_entry.id   AF-A0A7S1ABI7-F1
#
_cell.length_a   1.000
_cell.length_b   1.000
_cell.length_c   1.000
_cell.angle_alpha   90.00
_cell.angle_beta   90.00
_cell.angle_gamma   90.00
#
_symmetry.space_group_name_H-M   'P 1'
#
loop_
_entity.id
_entity.type
_entity.pdbx_description
1 polymer ?
#
loop_
_entity_poly.entity_id
_entity_poly.type
_entity_poly.pdbx_seq_one_letter_code
_entity_poly.pdbx_strand_id
1 'polypeptide(L)'
;DKLIETLGVRRVFSRENKKRYFADILTCQLIIFDLHSSDVADIEHVIKEIKLAKLPRETIFVLISSVKVWAKTRIERVPAKPEGSDAEEEEDEADGEAVNAKDVQTVPKELTDQDLDQRVPSMEYEMWKYLETLTLSLGSKERLRTHVIAAGILYGNGEVTFNDFFKAAWLSQRSPTIIAPGDNFIPCVHVRDVARLVRVVASDTNVGSYLIAVDRSRMTQTQILQCIMGQMSKTEALQVVDAANVDTEFKDDMMLDLIMKPSAPLRSKTFPWCCKKGLAGDIAQVANEFCNWRNLQPIKVVIIGPPGSGAEKYCSWIDDKYLHGGLHLSFDGILQDALKDNNGVAKRLQRKMDAAATKGVVAPSKTIVKLRTKLVMKRLMSSVCRYRGYVLEGPTSYEEAEALFTKFSPDEEKPQDSEDAEEEEEHFDDEGEEGAEEEEDPSPEEEDDFDGPKPVRVLNAVAPEFALELRSSEHRCKERIFAGQAGGAASEDEFVNKTALYKKNNLQEDGSPGTSDFFREVANIKVSDHDVDAVEEDAIIQILCTYIESKGQFFNYLRSEEEINREKQLEIAQRELEDDERREKERREKREREEALRAKRASEAASRVKMLAEGEASLLETEALPLRQYFMINVVPRVSEGLSEVCKVMPEDPIEYLAEYLFAHSREVPPLAEQSGFQIA
;
A
#
# COMPACT_ATOMS: atom_id res chain seq x y z
N ASP A 1 -39.19 -7.07 6.26
CA ASP A 1 -40.40 -7.04 5.41
C ASP A 1 -40.19 -6.31 4.08
N LYS A 2 -39.93 -4.99 4.04
CA LYS A 2 -39.65 -4.28 2.76
C LYS A 2 -38.51 -4.88 1.93
N LEU A 3 -37.40 -5.27 2.57
CA LEU A 3 -36.26 -5.90 1.90
C LEU A 3 -36.59 -7.28 1.30
N ILE A 4 -37.52 -8.01 1.94
CA ILE A 4 -37.94 -9.37 1.57
C ILE A 4 -38.87 -9.30 0.35
N GLU A 5 -39.76 -8.31 0.30
CA GLU A 5 -40.64 -8.06 -0.85
C GLU A 5 -39.87 -7.63 -2.10
N THR A 6 -38.84 -6.77 -1.97
CA THR A 6 -37.98 -6.39 -3.11
C THR A 6 -37.18 -7.55 -3.70
N LEU A 7 -36.89 -8.60 -2.90
CA LEU A 7 -36.15 -9.78 -3.35
C LEU A 7 -37.05 -10.87 -3.97
N GLY A 8 -38.36 -10.62 -4.09
CA GLY A 8 -39.32 -11.61 -4.59
C GLY A 8 -39.51 -12.82 -3.67
N VAL A 9 -39.09 -12.71 -2.39
CA VAL A 9 -39.19 -13.78 -1.41
C VAL A 9 -40.64 -13.88 -0.94
N ARG A 10 -41.32 -14.97 -1.31
CA ARG A 10 -42.72 -15.19 -0.93
C ARG A 10 -42.90 -15.61 0.53
N ARG A 11 -41.95 -16.36 1.08
CA ARG A 11 -42.03 -16.91 2.44
C ARG A 11 -40.65 -17.31 2.95
N VAL A 12 -40.42 -17.09 4.23
CA VAL A 12 -39.24 -17.57 4.97
C VAL A 12 -39.68 -18.68 5.92
N PHE A 13 -38.92 -19.77 5.98
CA PHE A 13 -39.21 -20.94 6.81
C PHE A 13 -38.14 -21.09 7.90
N SER A 14 -38.56 -21.42 9.13
CA SER A 14 -37.63 -21.77 10.21
C SER A 14 -37.20 -23.23 10.09
N ARG A 15 -35.90 -23.49 10.29
CA ARG A 15 -35.31 -24.84 10.31
C ARG A 15 -35.42 -25.54 11.68
N GLU A 16 -35.88 -24.85 12.71
CA GLU A 16 -35.94 -25.40 14.09
C GLU A 16 -36.87 -26.60 14.20
N ASN A 17 -38.05 -26.51 13.58
CA ASN A 17 -39.01 -27.61 13.57
C ASN A 17 -38.82 -28.47 12.31
N LYS A 18 -37.92 -29.47 12.41
CA LYS A 18 -37.56 -30.36 11.31
C LYS A 18 -38.77 -31.01 10.60
N LYS A 19 -39.82 -31.37 11.34
CA LYS A 19 -41.04 -31.96 10.75
C LYS A 19 -41.79 -30.97 9.86
N ARG A 20 -41.95 -29.74 10.34
CA ARG A 20 -42.63 -28.67 9.59
C ARG A 20 -41.78 -28.23 8.40
N TYR A 21 -40.48 -28.03 8.62
CA TYR A 21 -39.50 -27.72 7.59
C TYR A 21 -39.54 -28.74 6.45
N PHE A 22 -39.51 -30.04 6.77
CA PHE A 22 -39.61 -31.09 5.76
C PHE A 22 -40.96 -31.10 5.03
N ALA A 23 -42.06 -30.90 5.76
CA ALA A 23 -43.38 -30.80 5.14
C ALA A 23 -43.45 -29.62 4.15
N ASP A 24 -42.84 -28.49 4.49
CA ASP A 24 -42.75 -27.32 3.61
C ASP A 24 -41.87 -27.62 2.37
N ILE A 25 -40.74 -28.31 2.52
CA ILE A 25 -39.88 -28.75 1.39
C ILE A 25 -40.68 -29.60 0.39
N LEU A 26 -41.51 -30.54 0.87
CA LEU A 26 -42.33 -31.39 0.01
C LEU A 26 -43.39 -30.61 -0.78
N THR A 27 -43.66 -29.35 -0.43
CA THR A 27 -44.55 -28.48 -1.20
C THR A 27 -43.86 -27.82 -2.41
N CYS A 28 -42.53 -27.86 -2.47
CA CYS A 28 -41.75 -27.23 -3.52
C CYS A 28 -41.67 -28.10 -4.79
N GLN A 29 -41.70 -27.44 -5.96
CA GLN A 29 -41.42 -28.09 -7.25
C GLN A 29 -39.92 -28.09 -7.57
N LEU A 30 -39.19 -27.11 -7.07
CA LEU A 30 -37.74 -26.98 -7.20
C LEU A 30 -37.16 -26.77 -5.81
N ILE A 31 -36.21 -27.63 -5.44
CA ILE A 31 -35.48 -27.59 -4.18
C ILE A 31 -34.01 -27.40 -4.55
N ILE A 32 -33.39 -26.32 -4.06
CA ILE A 32 -31.99 -26.02 -4.32
C ILE A 32 -31.29 -25.97 -2.96
N PHE A 33 -30.25 -26.79 -2.80
CA PHE A 33 -29.33 -26.71 -1.68
C PHE A 33 -27.95 -26.32 -2.18
N ASP A 34 -27.36 -25.33 -1.52
CA ASP A 34 -26.02 -24.86 -1.79
C ASP A 34 -25.09 -25.24 -0.65
N LEU A 35 -24.12 -26.13 -0.93
CA LEU A 35 -23.16 -26.61 0.06
C LEU A 35 -22.21 -25.51 0.54
N HIS A 36 -22.01 -24.44 -0.23
CA HIS A 36 -21.15 -23.33 0.16
C HIS A 36 -21.73 -22.49 1.32
N SER A 37 -23.04 -22.54 1.52
CA SER A 37 -23.74 -21.68 2.49
C SER A 37 -24.65 -22.45 3.47
N SER A 38 -24.75 -23.77 3.35
CA SER A 38 -25.71 -24.59 4.11
C SER A 38 -25.04 -25.64 4.99
N ASP A 39 -25.71 -26.00 6.09
CA ASP A 39 -25.27 -27.06 6.99
C ASP A 39 -25.39 -28.44 6.35
N VAL A 40 -24.26 -29.15 6.28
CA VAL A 40 -24.12 -30.47 5.65
C VAL A 40 -25.02 -31.51 6.34
N ALA A 41 -25.18 -31.44 7.66
CA ALA A 41 -25.99 -32.39 8.42
C ALA A 41 -27.50 -32.23 8.16
N ASP A 42 -27.97 -30.99 8.01
CA ASP A 42 -29.36 -30.71 7.61
C ASP A 42 -29.66 -31.28 6.22
N ILE A 43 -28.77 -31.05 5.25
CA ILE A 43 -28.93 -31.53 3.88
C ILE A 43 -28.96 -33.07 3.85
N GLU A 44 -28.05 -33.72 4.58
CA GLU A 44 -28.02 -35.18 4.69
C GLU A 44 -29.37 -35.72 5.18
N HIS A 45 -29.93 -35.11 6.22
CA HIS A 45 -31.22 -35.49 6.78
C HIS A 45 -32.34 -35.31 5.76
N VAL A 46 -32.39 -34.16 5.07
CA VAL A 46 -33.39 -33.87 4.04
C VAL A 46 -33.32 -34.89 2.90
N ILE A 47 -32.13 -35.23 2.41
CA ILE A 47 -31.95 -36.21 1.33
C ILE A 47 -32.45 -37.60 1.76
N LYS A 48 -32.14 -38.03 3.00
CA LYS A 48 -32.62 -39.29 3.56
C LYS A 48 -34.15 -39.34 3.70
N GLU A 49 -34.76 -38.25 4.17
CA GLU A 49 -36.22 -38.16 4.31
C GLU A 49 -36.91 -38.13 2.93
N ILE A 50 -36.36 -37.40 1.94
CA ILE A 50 -36.85 -37.43 0.55
C ILE A 50 -36.78 -38.86 -0.02
N LYS A 51 -35.71 -39.61 0.28
CA LYS A 51 -35.57 -41.01 -0.15
C LYS A 51 -36.75 -41.86 0.33
N LEU A 52 -37.22 -41.65 1.55
CA LEU A 52 -38.32 -42.42 2.15
C LEU A 52 -39.72 -41.87 1.79
N ALA A 53 -39.85 -40.57 1.56
CA ALA A 53 -41.14 -39.92 1.35
C ALA A 53 -41.80 -40.28 0.01
N LYS A 54 -43.13 -40.23 -0.07
CA LYS A 54 -43.86 -40.29 -1.34
C LYS A 54 -44.06 -38.88 -1.87
N LEU A 55 -43.59 -38.61 -3.08
CA LEU A 55 -43.67 -37.27 -3.68
C LEU A 55 -45.05 -37.08 -4.33
N PRO A 56 -45.81 -36.04 -3.95
CA PRO A 56 -47.15 -35.82 -4.47
C PRO A 56 -47.15 -35.33 -5.93
N ARG A 57 -46.05 -34.72 -6.37
CA ARG A 57 -45.87 -34.08 -7.68
C ARG A 57 -44.46 -34.35 -8.21
N GLU A 58 -44.21 -33.98 -9.45
CA GLU A 58 -42.83 -33.93 -9.97
C GLU A 58 -42.04 -32.84 -9.25
N THR A 59 -40.90 -33.23 -8.70
CA THR A 59 -40.00 -32.35 -7.95
C THR A 59 -38.60 -32.46 -8.52
N ILE A 60 -37.91 -31.34 -8.61
CA ILE A 60 -36.51 -31.23 -9.02
C ILE A 60 -35.70 -30.90 -7.77
N PHE A 61 -34.66 -31.69 -7.52
CA PHE A 61 -33.71 -31.48 -6.44
C PHE A 61 -32.34 -31.17 -7.04
N VAL A 62 -31.81 -29.99 -6.72
CA VAL A 62 -30.50 -29.53 -7.19
C VAL A 62 -29.58 -29.33 -5.99
N LEU A 63 -28.44 -30.02 -6.01
CA LEU A 63 -27.36 -29.83 -5.05
C LEU A 63 -26.22 -29.07 -5.74
N ILE A 64 -25.92 -27.86 -5.29
CA ILE A 64 -24.74 -27.10 -5.70
C ILE A 64 -23.58 -27.52 -4.80
N SER A 65 -22.56 -28.09 -5.43
CA SER A 65 -21.31 -28.59 -4.86
C SER A 65 -20.12 -27.81 -5.44
N SER A 66 -18.90 -28.31 -5.23
CA SER A 66 -17.66 -27.70 -5.71
C SER A 66 -16.77 -28.71 -6.41
N VAL A 67 -16.01 -28.25 -7.41
CA VAL A 67 -14.90 -29.00 -8.03
C VAL A 67 -13.83 -29.44 -7.02
N LYS A 68 -13.80 -28.89 -5.81
CA LYS A 68 -12.91 -29.33 -4.73
C LYS A 68 -13.11 -30.79 -4.31
N VAL A 69 -14.25 -31.42 -4.63
CA VAL A 69 -14.42 -32.88 -4.46
C VAL A 69 -13.51 -33.71 -5.37
N TRP A 70 -12.79 -33.04 -6.29
CA TRP A 70 -11.78 -33.61 -7.18
C TRP A 70 -10.35 -33.26 -6.79
N ALA A 71 -10.13 -32.50 -5.72
CA ALA A 71 -8.83 -31.88 -5.40
C ALA A 71 -7.64 -32.85 -5.32
N LYS A 72 -7.86 -34.11 -4.93
CA LYS A 72 -6.81 -35.15 -4.84
C LYS A 72 -6.88 -36.18 -5.96
N THR A 73 -7.68 -35.93 -6.98
CA THR A 73 -7.81 -36.83 -8.14
C THR A 73 -6.47 -36.91 -8.86
N ARG A 74 -6.00 -38.12 -9.12
CA ARG A 74 -4.75 -38.31 -9.87
C ARG A 74 -5.02 -37.99 -11.34
N ILE A 75 -4.37 -36.96 -11.86
CA ILE A 75 -4.54 -36.51 -13.25
C ILE A 75 -3.25 -36.74 -14.01
N GLU A 76 -3.38 -37.33 -15.19
CA GLU A 76 -2.29 -37.45 -16.15
C GLU A 76 -2.00 -36.08 -16.74
N ARG A 77 -0.72 -35.69 -16.81
CA ARG A 77 -0.32 -34.47 -17.52
C ARG A 77 0.00 -34.81 -18.98
N VAL A 78 -0.59 -34.05 -19.91
CA VAL A 78 -0.43 -34.20 -21.36
C VAL A 78 0.35 -33.01 -21.92
N PRO A 79 1.05 -33.14 -23.06
CA PRO A 79 1.66 -32.01 -23.74
C PRO A 79 0.61 -30.93 -24.04
N ALA A 80 0.93 -29.66 -23.79
CA ALA A 80 0.05 -28.55 -24.12
C ALA A 80 -0.18 -28.52 -25.64
N LYS A 81 -1.46 -28.51 -26.07
CA LYS A 81 -1.80 -28.26 -27.48
C LYS A 81 -1.55 -26.77 -27.78
N PRO A 82 -1.01 -26.41 -28.95
CA PRO A 82 -0.86 -25.00 -29.33
C PRO A 82 -2.24 -24.32 -29.37
N GLU A 83 -2.34 -23.14 -28.76
CA GLU A 83 -3.57 -22.35 -28.68
C GLU A 83 -4.05 -21.99 -30.11
N GLY A 84 -5.27 -22.41 -30.48
CA GLY A 84 -5.88 -22.11 -31.79
C GLY A 84 -6.57 -23.28 -32.51
N SER A 85 -6.46 -24.52 -32.02
CA SER A 85 -7.14 -25.70 -32.60
C SER A 85 -8.46 -26.05 -31.91
N ASP A 86 -9.38 -25.08 -31.83
CA ASP A 86 -10.80 -25.39 -31.66
C ASP A 86 -11.45 -25.45 -33.06
N ALA A 87 -10.96 -26.38 -33.89
CA ALA A 87 -11.62 -26.83 -35.09
C ALA A 87 -11.63 -28.36 -35.07
N GLU A 88 -12.74 -28.90 -35.55
CA GLU A 88 -13.19 -30.28 -35.44
C GLU A 88 -12.14 -31.32 -35.89
N GLU A 89 -12.28 -32.52 -35.32
CA GLU A 89 -11.47 -33.72 -35.55
C GLU A 89 -11.07 -33.94 -37.03
N GLU A 90 -9.77 -33.91 -37.33
CA GLU A 90 -9.18 -34.77 -38.37
C GLU A 90 -7.86 -35.35 -37.83
N GLU A 91 -7.83 -36.68 -37.75
CA GLU A 91 -6.62 -37.47 -37.52
C GLU A 91 -5.77 -37.41 -38.79
N ASP A 92 -4.65 -36.70 -38.76
CA ASP A 92 -3.58 -36.90 -39.75
C ASP A 92 -2.28 -37.26 -39.03
N GLU A 93 -1.85 -38.50 -39.24
CA GLU A 93 -0.50 -38.98 -38.96
C GLU A 93 0.49 -38.19 -39.84
N ALA A 94 1.35 -37.39 -39.22
CA ALA A 94 2.49 -36.78 -39.90
C ALA A 94 3.78 -36.94 -39.06
N ASP A 95 4.80 -37.41 -39.78
CA ASP A 95 6.09 -37.89 -39.31
C ASP A 95 6.84 -36.98 -38.34
N GLY A 96 7.53 -37.62 -37.40
CA GLY A 96 8.27 -36.99 -36.32
C GLY A 96 9.50 -36.19 -36.77
N GLU A 97 9.53 -34.92 -36.38
CA GLU A 97 10.77 -34.21 -36.10
C GLU A 97 11.00 -34.18 -34.59
N ALA A 98 12.17 -34.67 -34.17
CA ALA A 98 12.59 -34.73 -32.79
C ALA A 98 12.86 -33.31 -32.23
N VAL A 99 11.82 -32.67 -31.69
CA VAL A 99 11.96 -31.53 -30.79
C VAL A 99 12.62 -31.98 -29.48
N ASN A 100 13.63 -31.23 -29.04
CA ASN A 100 14.38 -31.47 -27.82
C ASN A 100 13.43 -31.68 -26.61
N ALA A 101 13.47 -32.88 -26.02
CA ALA A 101 12.55 -33.37 -24.99
C ALA A 101 12.66 -32.69 -23.59
N LYS A 102 13.21 -31.46 -23.50
CA LYS A 102 13.43 -30.78 -22.21
C LYS A 102 12.50 -29.59 -21.93
N ASP A 103 11.77 -29.07 -22.91
CA ASP A 103 10.90 -27.89 -22.73
C ASP A 103 9.46 -28.08 -23.26
N VAL A 104 8.92 -29.31 -23.23
CA VAL A 104 7.50 -29.52 -23.55
C VAL A 104 6.66 -29.18 -22.32
N GLN A 105 6.01 -28.02 -22.34
CA GLN A 105 5.08 -27.63 -21.29
C GLN A 105 3.92 -28.64 -21.23
N THR A 106 3.67 -29.19 -20.05
CA THR A 106 2.60 -30.18 -19.83
C THR A 106 1.49 -29.58 -18.99
N VAL A 107 0.25 -29.95 -19.28
CA VAL A 107 -0.95 -29.48 -18.60
C VAL A 107 -1.79 -30.66 -18.10
N PRO A 108 -2.60 -30.49 -17.05
CA PRO A 108 -3.53 -31.53 -16.61
C PRO A 108 -4.46 -31.96 -17.76
N LYS A 109 -4.66 -33.27 -17.92
CA LYS A 109 -5.68 -33.80 -18.84
C LYS A 109 -7.06 -33.26 -18.45
N GLU A 110 -7.80 -32.81 -19.45
CA GLU A 110 -9.15 -32.27 -19.27
C GLU A 110 -10.11 -33.35 -18.73
N LEU A 111 -10.76 -33.04 -17.60
CA LEU A 111 -11.78 -33.88 -16.97
C LEU A 111 -13.18 -33.50 -17.43
N THR A 112 -14.06 -34.49 -17.51
CA THR A 112 -15.45 -34.34 -17.91
C THR A 112 -16.42 -34.89 -16.87
N ASP A 113 -17.72 -34.65 -17.07
CA ASP A 113 -18.78 -35.23 -16.25
C ASP A 113 -18.85 -36.77 -16.33
N GLN A 114 -18.22 -37.38 -17.33
CA GLN A 114 -18.11 -38.84 -17.47
C GLN A 114 -17.04 -39.44 -16.56
N ASP A 115 -16.05 -38.65 -16.13
CA ASP A 115 -14.95 -39.10 -15.27
C ASP A 115 -15.35 -39.17 -13.79
N LEU A 116 -16.64 -39.02 -13.50
CA LEU A 116 -17.23 -38.86 -12.17
C LEU A 116 -16.69 -39.87 -11.14
N ASP A 117 -16.52 -41.13 -11.55
CA ASP A 117 -16.10 -42.21 -10.66
C ASP A 117 -14.61 -42.15 -10.25
N GLN A 118 -13.79 -41.38 -10.97
CA GLN A 118 -12.36 -41.21 -10.68
C GLN A 118 -12.11 -40.20 -9.56
N ARG A 119 -13.11 -39.39 -9.18
CA ARG A 119 -12.92 -38.25 -8.28
C ARG A 119 -12.44 -38.64 -6.87
N VAL A 120 -11.41 -37.97 -6.38
CA VAL A 120 -10.90 -38.12 -5.02
C VAL A 120 -10.90 -36.75 -4.32
N PRO A 121 -11.67 -36.58 -3.23
CA PRO A 121 -11.76 -35.32 -2.51
C PRO A 121 -10.58 -35.15 -1.54
N SER A 122 -10.34 -33.93 -1.08
CA SER A 122 -9.57 -33.70 0.15
C SER A 122 -10.41 -34.02 1.38
N MET A 123 -9.77 -34.08 2.56
CA MET A 123 -10.39 -34.57 3.79
C MET A 123 -11.62 -33.73 4.20
N GLU A 124 -11.58 -32.43 3.93
CA GLU A 124 -12.69 -31.49 4.21
C GLU A 124 -13.91 -31.71 3.30
N TYR A 125 -13.69 -32.24 2.09
CA TYR A 125 -14.72 -32.42 1.07
C TYR A 125 -15.21 -33.87 0.93
N GLU A 126 -14.77 -34.79 1.81
CA GLU A 126 -15.26 -36.17 1.85
C GLU A 126 -16.78 -36.22 2.08
N MET A 127 -17.27 -35.40 3.01
CA MET A 127 -18.71 -35.30 3.28
C MET A 127 -19.49 -34.72 2.10
N TRP A 128 -18.90 -33.80 1.34
CA TRP A 128 -19.52 -33.24 0.14
C TRP A 128 -19.68 -34.31 -0.93
N LYS A 129 -18.62 -35.07 -1.23
CA LYS A 129 -18.70 -36.22 -2.15
C LYS A 129 -19.73 -37.27 -1.71
N TYR A 130 -19.84 -37.51 -0.39
CA TYR A 130 -20.88 -38.40 0.14
C TYR A 130 -22.29 -37.88 -0.17
N LEU A 131 -22.56 -36.59 0.07
CA LEU A 131 -23.86 -35.98 -0.24
C LEU A 131 -24.18 -35.97 -1.74
N GLU A 132 -23.18 -35.73 -2.59
CA GLU A 132 -23.34 -35.86 -4.04
C GLU A 132 -23.79 -37.28 -4.41
N THR A 133 -23.07 -38.29 -3.91
CA THR A 133 -23.37 -39.70 -4.20
C THR A 133 -24.75 -40.09 -3.68
N LEU A 134 -25.11 -39.61 -2.49
CA LEU A 134 -26.43 -39.84 -1.91
C LEU A 134 -27.54 -39.18 -2.76
N THR A 135 -27.32 -37.96 -3.24
CA THR A 135 -28.24 -37.23 -4.13
C THR A 135 -28.41 -37.96 -5.46
N LEU A 136 -27.32 -38.39 -6.10
CA LEU A 136 -27.36 -39.14 -7.36
C LEU A 136 -28.11 -40.48 -7.21
N SER A 137 -28.01 -41.13 -6.03
CA SER A 137 -28.76 -42.37 -5.76
C SER A 137 -30.28 -42.19 -5.76
N LEU A 138 -30.77 -40.95 -5.58
CA LEU A 138 -32.19 -40.63 -5.62
C LEU A 138 -32.77 -40.56 -7.04
N GLY A 139 -31.93 -40.54 -8.08
CA GLY A 139 -32.40 -40.46 -9.48
C GLY A 139 -33.27 -41.65 -9.93
N SER A 140 -33.25 -42.76 -9.18
CA SER A 140 -34.13 -43.92 -9.41
C SER A 140 -35.56 -43.73 -8.86
N LYS A 141 -35.81 -42.66 -8.09
CA LYS A 141 -37.08 -42.43 -7.41
C LYS A 141 -38.11 -41.84 -8.36
N GLU A 142 -39.33 -42.39 -8.32
CA GLU A 142 -40.45 -41.86 -9.10
C GLU A 142 -40.74 -40.39 -8.75
N ARG A 143 -41.03 -39.59 -9.78
CA ARG A 143 -41.40 -38.16 -9.69
C ARG A 143 -40.30 -37.28 -9.08
N LEU A 144 -39.05 -37.73 -9.08
CA LEU A 144 -37.90 -36.95 -8.64
C LEU A 144 -36.85 -36.87 -9.75
N ARG A 145 -36.44 -35.65 -10.10
CA ARG A 145 -35.22 -35.42 -10.89
C ARG A 145 -34.15 -34.85 -9.98
N THR A 146 -32.99 -35.48 -9.95
CA THR A 146 -31.87 -35.05 -9.11
C THR A 146 -30.68 -34.63 -9.95
N HIS A 147 -30.14 -33.46 -9.63
CA HIS A 147 -28.98 -32.91 -10.31
C HIS A 147 -27.94 -32.45 -9.27
N VAL A 148 -26.68 -32.77 -9.52
CA VAL A 148 -25.54 -32.26 -8.77
C VAL A 148 -24.77 -31.33 -9.69
N ILE A 149 -24.50 -30.11 -9.24
CA ILE A 149 -23.71 -29.11 -9.97
C ILE A 149 -22.39 -28.93 -9.24
N ALA A 150 -21.29 -29.45 -9.78
CA ALA A 150 -19.96 -29.19 -9.27
C ALA A 150 -19.44 -27.87 -9.84
N ALA A 151 -19.56 -26.80 -9.06
CA ALA A 151 -19.11 -25.47 -9.46
C ALA A 151 -17.60 -25.30 -9.29
N GLY A 152 -16.97 -24.60 -10.24
CA GLY A 152 -15.62 -24.07 -10.08
C GLY A 152 -15.48 -23.18 -8.84
N ILE A 153 -14.27 -22.70 -8.58
CA ILE A 153 -14.05 -21.64 -7.61
C ILE A 153 -14.91 -20.44 -8.00
N LEU A 154 -15.77 -20.02 -7.07
CA LEU A 154 -16.81 -19.04 -7.31
C LEU A 154 -16.22 -17.63 -7.25
N TYR A 155 -16.51 -16.83 -8.27
CA TYR A 155 -16.28 -15.39 -8.28
C TYR A 155 -17.54 -14.62 -8.70
N GLY A 156 -17.51 -13.30 -8.60
CA GLY A 156 -18.58 -12.39 -8.94
C GLY A 156 -19.47 -12.00 -7.77
N ASN A 157 -20.22 -10.91 -7.93
CA ASN A 157 -21.11 -10.31 -6.92
C ASN A 157 -20.44 -10.17 -5.54
N GLY A 158 -19.18 -9.72 -5.51
CA GLY A 158 -18.52 -9.38 -4.26
C GLY A 158 -17.68 -10.47 -3.62
N GLU A 159 -17.15 -11.41 -4.39
CA GLU A 159 -16.05 -12.35 -4.07
C GLU A 159 -16.04 -12.99 -2.68
N VAL A 160 -16.05 -14.32 -2.65
CA VAL A 160 -15.77 -15.09 -1.42
C VAL A 160 -14.30 -15.47 -1.40
N THR A 161 -13.88 -16.40 -2.27
CA THR A 161 -12.50 -16.92 -2.29
C THR A 161 -11.47 -15.84 -2.64
N PHE A 162 -11.76 -14.97 -3.62
CA PHE A 162 -10.81 -13.95 -4.06
C PHE A 162 -10.93 -12.63 -3.29
N ASN A 163 -11.71 -12.58 -2.20
CA ASN A 163 -11.98 -11.34 -1.47
C ASN A 163 -10.71 -10.60 -1.05
N ASP A 164 -9.79 -11.32 -0.42
CA ASP A 164 -8.57 -10.73 0.11
C ASP A 164 -7.66 -10.21 -1.00
N PHE A 165 -7.65 -10.87 -2.16
CA PHE A 165 -6.88 -10.40 -3.32
C PHE A 165 -7.46 -9.13 -3.91
N PHE A 166 -8.78 -9.04 -4.10
CA PHE A 166 -9.42 -7.80 -4.56
C PHE A 166 -9.29 -6.67 -3.54
N LYS A 167 -9.38 -6.97 -2.25
CA LYS A 167 -9.16 -5.98 -1.18
C LYS A 167 -7.72 -5.46 -1.19
N ALA A 168 -6.74 -6.36 -1.29
CA ALA A 168 -5.33 -5.98 -1.38
C ALA A 168 -5.04 -5.19 -2.66
N ALA A 169 -5.63 -5.59 -3.79
CA ALA A 169 -5.54 -4.87 -5.06
C ALA A 169 -6.17 -3.47 -4.98
N TRP A 170 -7.32 -3.32 -4.33
CA TRP A 170 -7.95 -2.02 -4.11
C TRP A 170 -7.12 -1.14 -3.17
N LEU A 171 -6.49 -1.71 -2.13
CA LEU A 171 -5.61 -0.97 -1.21
C LEU A 171 -4.19 -0.74 -1.76
N SER A 172 -3.86 -1.31 -2.92
CA SER A 172 -2.49 -1.34 -3.48
C SER A 172 -1.45 -1.93 -2.53
N GLN A 173 -1.83 -3.01 -1.83
CA GLN A 173 -0.97 -3.76 -0.93
C GLN A 173 -0.18 -4.84 -1.69
N ARG A 174 1.06 -5.08 -1.25
CA ARG A 174 1.93 -6.15 -1.77
C ARG A 174 1.79 -7.47 -1.01
N SER A 175 0.65 -7.70 -0.36
CA SER A 175 0.39 -8.89 0.45
C SER A 175 0.02 -10.15 -0.34
N PRO A 176 -0.64 -10.10 -1.51
CA PRO A 176 -0.94 -11.31 -2.27
C PRO A 176 0.33 -11.98 -2.78
N THR A 177 0.43 -13.29 -2.59
CA THR A 177 1.58 -14.09 -2.98
C THR A 177 1.13 -15.29 -3.81
N ILE A 178 1.99 -15.70 -4.73
CA ILE A 178 1.80 -16.89 -5.55
C ILE A 178 2.40 -18.07 -4.79
N ILE A 179 1.60 -19.12 -4.57
CA ILE A 179 2.10 -20.37 -4.00
C ILE A 179 2.90 -21.09 -5.07
N ALA A 180 4.19 -21.34 -4.80
CA ALA A 180 5.09 -22.02 -5.73
C ALA A 180 4.54 -23.40 -6.14
N PRO A 181 4.58 -23.77 -7.43
CA PRO A 181 5.18 -23.04 -8.57
C PRO A 181 4.28 -21.98 -9.23
N GLY A 182 2.97 -21.99 -8.98
CA GLY A 182 2.02 -21.01 -9.53
C GLY A 182 1.53 -21.26 -10.96
N ASP A 183 1.95 -22.37 -11.58
CA ASP A 183 1.54 -22.81 -12.93
C ASP A 183 0.34 -23.78 -12.92
N ASN A 184 -0.24 -24.02 -11.74
CA ASN A 184 -1.40 -24.88 -11.53
C ASN A 184 -2.70 -24.21 -12.02
N PHE A 185 -3.59 -25.01 -12.59
CA PHE A 185 -4.85 -24.53 -13.16
C PHE A 185 -6.01 -24.59 -12.16
N ILE A 186 -6.72 -23.48 -12.03
CA ILE A 186 -7.84 -23.33 -11.07
C ILE A 186 -9.14 -23.15 -11.86
N PRO A 187 -10.04 -24.15 -11.90
CA PRO A 187 -11.32 -24.00 -12.56
C PRO A 187 -12.18 -22.97 -11.82
N CYS A 188 -12.62 -21.93 -12.51
CA CYS A 188 -13.41 -20.84 -11.94
C CYS A 188 -14.80 -20.79 -12.58
N VAL A 189 -15.77 -20.15 -11.92
CA VAL A 189 -17.06 -19.82 -12.52
C VAL A 189 -17.72 -18.63 -11.80
N HIS A 190 -18.38 -17.78 -12.57
CA HIS A 190 -19.15 -16.68 -12.00
C HIS A 190 -20.42 -17.21 -11.29
N VAL A 191 -20.74 -16.70 -10.09
CA VAL A 191 -21.90 -17.13 -9.29
C VAL A 191 -23.24 -17.02 -10.04
N ARG A 192 -23.39 -15.98 -10.88
CA ARG A 192 -24.59 -15.80 -11.72
C ARG A 192 -24.72 -16.88 -12.80
N ASP A 193 -23.61 -17.41 -13.31
CA ASP A 193 -23.64 -18.48 -14.31
C ASP A 193 -24.04 -19.82 -13.71
N VAL A 194 -23.63 -20.09 -12.47
CA VAL A 194 -24.15 -21.23 -11.69
C VAL A 194 -25.66 -21.08 -11.49
N ALA A 195 -26.15 -19.91 -11.08
CA ALA A 195 -27.58 -19.66 -10.92
C ALA A 195 -28.38 -19.80 -12.23
N ARG A 196 -27.80 -19.36 -13.35
CA ARG A 196 -28.40 -19.51 -14.69
C ARG A 196 -28.40 -20.98 -15.13
N LEU A 197 -27.38 -21.75 -14.81
CA LEU A 197 -27.39 -23.20 -15.02
C LEU A 197 -28.52 -23.87 -14.22
N VAL A 198 -28.72 -23.51 -12.96
CA VAL A 198 -29.85 -24.02 -12.16
C VAL A 198 -31.20 -23.73 -12.83
N ARG A 199 -31.36 -22.55 -13.43
CA ARG A 199 -32.56 -22.21 -14.20
C ARG A 199 -32.74 -23.10 -15.44
N VAL A 200 -31.66 -23.43 -16.13
CA VAL A 200 -31.69 -24.37 -17.27
C VAL A 200 -32.09 -25.77 -16.79
N VAL A 201 -31.47 -26.28 -15.72
CA VAL A 201 -31.82 -27.59 -15.11
C VAL A 201 -33.29 -27.64 -14.69
N ALA A 202 -33.82 -26.54 -14.16
CA ALA A 202 -35.21 -26.45 -13.74
C ALA A 202 -36.19 -26.52 -14.93
N SER A 203 -35.77 -26.08 -16.12
CA SER A 203 -36.64 -25.94 -17.30
C SER A 203 -36.49 -27.09 -18.29
N ASP A 204 -35.29 -27.64 -18.45
CA ASP A 204 -34.96 -28.69 -19.41
C ASP A 204 -34.97 -30.07 -18.72
N THR A 205 -35.58 -31.05 -19.37
CA THR A 205 -35.62 -32.44 -18.92
C THR A 205 -34.44 -33.26 -19.42
N ASN A 206 -33.76 -32.83 -20.48
CA ASN A 206 -32.65 -33.55 -21.13
C ASN A 206 -31.29 -33.13 -20.57
N VAL A 207 -31.19 -33.03 -19.24
CA VAL A 207 -29.97 -32.61 -18.55
C VAL A 207 -29.42 -33.77 -17.72
N GLY A 208 -28.10 -33.96 -17.75
CA GLY A 208 -27.41 -34.97 -16.97
C GLY A 208 -27.61 -34.80 -15.46
N SER A 209 -27.46 -35.89 -14.71
CA SER A 209 -27.60 -35.91 -13.24
C SER A 209 -26.40 -35.30 -12.51
N TYR A 210 -25.23 -35.25 -13.15
CA TYR A 210 -24.03 -34.59 -12.64
C TYR A 210 -23.52 -33.60 -13.69
N LEU A 211 -23.26 -32.36 -13.28
CA LEU A 211 -22.90 -31.26 -14.16
C LEU A 211 -21.68 -30.53 -13.61
N ILE A 212 -20.69 -30.28 -14.46
CA ILE A 212 -19.54 -29.43 -14.14
C ILE A 212 -19.87 -28.01 -14.60
N ALA A 213 -19.85 -27.07 -13.66
CA ALA A 213 -20.08 -25.66 -13.89
C ALA A 213 -18.76 -24.89 -13.74
N VAL A 214 -18.04 -24.76 -14.85
CA VAL A 214 -16.81 -23.97 -14.97
C VAL A 214 -16.95 -23.04 -16.17
N ASP A 215 -16.31 -21.88 -16.11
CA ASP A 215 -16.16 -21.02 -17.29
C ASP A 215 -15.14 -21.62 -18.27
N ARG A 216 -14.93 -20.93 -19.40
CA ARG A 216 -14.01 -21.40 -20.44
C ARG A 216 -12.57 -20.94 -20.22
N SER A 217 -12.32 -20.15 -19.17
CA SER A 217 -10.99 -19.67 -18.87
C SER A 217 -10.18 -20.81 -18.24
N ARG A 218 -9.01 -21.06 -18.83
CA ARG A 218 -8.04 -22.02 -18.29
C ARG A 218 -6.92 -21.22 -17.65
N MET A 219 -7.21 -20.63 -16.50
CA MET A 219 -6.28 -19.73 -15.83
C MET A 219 -5.40 -20.48 -14.84
N THR A 220 -4.12 -20.10 -14.82
CA THR A 220 -3.22 -20.48 -13.73
C THR A 220 -3.42 -19.60 -12.51
N GLN A 221 -2.98 -20.08 -11.35
CA GLN A 221 -2.90 -19.26 -10.13
C GLN A 221 -2.21 -17.91 -10.38
N THR A 222 -1.07 -17.92 -11.07
CA THR A 222 -0.31 -16.70 -11.38
C THR A 222 -1.14 -15.72 -12.21
N GLN A 223 -1.81 -16.21 -13.25
CA GLN A 223 -2.65 -15.38 -14.12
C GLN A 223 -3.83 -14.77 -13.36
N ILE A 224 -4.46 -15.52 -12.45
CA ILE A 224 -5.57 -15.03 -11.62
C ILE A 224 -5.11 -13.84 -10.77
N LEU A 225 -4.04 -14.01 -10.00
CA LEU A 225 -3.57 -12.95 -9.12
C LEU A 225 -3.06 -11.74 -9.90
N GLN A 226 -2.30 -11.95 -10.98
CA GLN A 226 -1.81 -10.85 -11.82
C GLN A 226 -2.95 -10.06 -12.45
N CYS A 227 -4.01 -10.74 -12.90
CA CYS A 227 -5.17 -10.10 -13.50
C CYS A 227 -5.91 -9.22 -12.47
N ILE A 228 -6.20 -9.75 -11.28
CA ILE A 228 -6.87 -8.99 -10.20
C ILE A 228 -6.02 -7.77 -9.80
N MET A 229 -4.72 -7.96 -9.59
CA MET A 229 -3.81 -6.90 -9.16
C MET A 229 -3.62 -5.84 -10.24
N GLY A 230 -3.45 -6.25 -11.50
CA GLY A 230 -3.30 -5.34 -12.63
C GLY A 230 -4.56 -4.52 -12.92
N GLN A 231 -5.75 -5.08 -12.63
CA GLN A 231 -7.00 -4.36 -12.87
C GLN A 231 -7.19 -3.17 -11.92
N MET A 232 -6.83 -3.29 -10.64
CA MET A 232 -7.15 -2.26 -9.62
C MET A 232 -5.91 -1.48 -9.15
N SER A 233 -4.72 -2.02 -9.33
CA SER A 233 -3.46 -1.48 -8.81
C SER A 233 -2.43 -1.21 -9.91
N LYS A 234 -1.29 -0.61 -9.54
CA LYS A 234 -0.13 -0.55 -10.43
C LYS A 234 0.40 -1.99 -10.60
N THR A 235 0.62 -2.41 -11.84
CA THR A 235 1.16 -3.73 -12.15
C THR A 235 2.57 -3.86 -11.56
N GLU A 236 2.71 -4.76 -10.60
CA GLU A 236 3.98 -5.09 -9.96
C GLU A 236 4.17 -6.61 -9.93
N ALA A 237 5.41 -7.05 -9.88
CA ALA A 237 5.73 -8.47 -9.77
C ALA A 237 5.28 -9.00 -8.40
N LEU A 238 4.48 -10.06 -8.43
CA LEU A 238 4.03 -10.74 -7.22
C LEU A 238 5.12 -11.67 -6.70
N GLN A 239 5.21 -11.78 -5.37
CA GLN A 239 6.17 -12.67 -4.74
C GLN A 239 5.69 -14.11 -4.83
N VAL A 240 6.62 -15.01 -5.13
CA VAL A 240 6.40 -16.46 -5.12
C VAL A 240 6.92 -17.02 -3.81
N VAL A 241 6.08 -17.78 -3.10
CA VAL A 241 6.38 -18.32 -1.77
C VAL A 241 6.07 -19.82 -1.70
N ASP A 242 6.85 -20.55 -0.90
CA ASP A 242 6.56 -21.96 -0.63
C ASP A 242 5.22 -22.12 0.10
N ALA A 243 4.47 -23.16 -0.26
CA ALA A 243 3.18 -23.47 0.37
C ALA A 243 3.26 -23.58 1.90
N ALA A 244 4.39 -24.00 2.47
CA ALA A 244 4.57 -24.09 3.92
C ALA A 244 4.54 -22.74 4.64
N ASN A 245 4.86 -21.65 3.93
CA ASN A 245 4.89 -20.29 4.47
C ASN A 245 3.58 -19.54 4.24
N VAL A 246 2.59 -20.18 3.63
CA VAL A 246 1.25 -19.64 3.42
C VAL A 246 0.30 -20.29 4.40
N ASP A 247 -0.25 -19.46 5.28
CA ASP A 247 -1.29 -19.80 6.24
C ASP A 247 -2.52 -18.95 5.92
N THR A 248 -3.31 -19.41 4.96
CA THR A 248 -4.55 -18.75 4.52
C THR A 248 -5.65 -19.79 4.35
N GLU A 249 -6.89 -19.41 4.63
CA GLU A 249 -8.07 -20.28 4.50
C GLU A 249 -8.30 -20.74 3.05
N PHE A 250 -7.75 -20.01 2.07
CA PHE A 250 -7.91 -20.27 0.63
C PHE A 250 -6.71 -20.99 0.01
N LYS A 251 -5.75 -21.43 0.81
CA LYS A 251 -4.56 -22.14 0.34
C LYS A 251 -4.92 -23.36 -0.51
N ASP A 252 -5.87 -24.16 -0.06
CA ASP A 252 -6.29 -25.38 -0.77
C ASP A 252 -6.93 -25.06 -2.13
N ASP A 253 -7.65 -23.94 -2.24
CA ASP A 253 -8.27 -23.44 -3.47
C ASP A 253 -7.21 -23.07 -4.49
N MET A 254 -6.18 -22.37 -4.01
CA MET A 254 -5.05 -21.90 -4.81
C MET A 254 -4.07 -23.02 -5.17
N MET A 255 -4.20 -24.21 -4.57
CA MET A 255 -3.37 -25.39 -4.84
C MET A 255 -4.03 -26.40 -5.79
N LEU A 256 -5.26 -26.14 -6.27
CA LEU A 256 -5.90 -26.98 -7.28
C LEU A 256 -5.10 -27.00 -8.58
N ASP A 257 -4.95 -28.17 -9.20
CA ASP A 257 -4.37 -28.31 -10.54
C ASP A 257 -5.30 -29.12 -11.43
N LEU A 258 -6.40 -28.51 -11.83
CA LEU A 258 -7.51 -29.13 -12.54
C LEU A 258 -7.83 -28.36 -13.83
N ILE A 259 -8.01 -29.07 -14.94
CA ILE A 259 -8.68 -28.54 -16.13
C ILE A 259 -9.96 -29.34 -16.31
N MET A 260 -11.11 -28.66 -16.37
CA MET A 260 -12.40 -29.33 -16.50
C MET A 260 -13.19 -28.74 -17.65
N LYS A 261 -13.95 -29.60 -18.34
CA LYS A 261 -14.84 -29.19 -19.42
C LYS A 261 -16.21 -28.80 -18.86
N PRO A 262 -16.75 -27.61 -19.18
CA PRO A 262 -18.13 -27.25 -18.81
C PRO A 262 -19.12 -28.26 -19.38
N SER A 263 -20.12 -28.70 -18.61
CA SER A 263 -21.12 -29.66 -19.09
C SER A 263 -21.98 -29.12 -20.24
N ALA A 264 -22.66 -30.02 -20.97
CA ALA A 264 -23.37 -29.71 -22.21
C ALA A 264 -24.29 -28.46 -22.16
N PRO A 265 -25.09 -28.21 -21.11
CA PRO A 265 -25.95 -27.02 -21.05
C PRO A 265 -25.19 -25.68 -21.14
N LEU A 266 -24.00 -25.60 -20.53
CA LEU A 266 -23.13 -24.42 -20.56
C LEU A 266 -22.43 -24.23 -21.92
N ARG A 267 -22.30 -25.30 -22.70
CA ARG A 267 -21.72 -25.26 -24.04
C ARG A 267 -22.70 -24.81 -25.13
N SER A 268 -24.00 -24.78 -24.81
CA SER A 268 -25.02 -24.30 -25.74
C SER A 268 -24.75 -22.84 -26.16
N LYS A 269 -24.93 -22.54 -27.45
CA LYS A 269 -24.86 -21.17 -27.97
C LYS A 269 -25.91 -20.24 -27.36
N THR A 270 -27.01 -20.80 -26.85
CA THR A 270 -28.11 -20.07 -26.23
C THR A 270 -27.94 -19.84 -24.73
N PHE A 271 -26.87 -20.35 -24.11
CA PHE A 271 -26.65 -20.14 -22.69
C PHE A 271 -26.33 -18.66 -22.41
N PRO A 272 -27.10 -17.97 -21.55
CA PRO A 272 -26.92 -16.54 -21.32
C PRO A 272 -25.76 -16.34 -20.35
N TRP A 273 -24.51 -16.35 -20.82
CA TRP A 273 -23.33 -16.19 -19.97
C TRP A 273 -23.27 -14.81 -19.30
N CYS A 274 -22.71 -14.77 -18.09
CA CYS A 274 -22.36 -13.55 -17.35
C CYS A 274 -20.90 -13.24 -17.65
N CYS A 275 -20.05 -14.23 -17.45
CA CYS A 275 -18.62 -14.14 -17.74
C CYS A 275 -18.20 -15.31 -18.62
N LYS A 276 -18.48 -15.20 -19.93
CA LYS A 276 -18.14 -16.28 -20.90
C LYS A 276 -16.63 -16.39 -21.10
N LYS A 277 -15.94 -15.24 -21.11
CA LYS A 277 -14.49 -15.16 -21.29
C LYS A 277 -13.75 -15.53 -19.99
N GLY A 278 -14.50 -15.61 -18.89
CA GLY A 278 -14.02 -15.99 -17.56
C GLY A 278 -13.43 -14.80 -16.81
N LEU A 279 -12.81 -15.07 -15.66
CA LEU A 279 -12.36 -14.03 -14.74
C LEU A 279 -11.46 -12.99 -15.41
N ALA A 280 -10.47 -13.41 -16.20
CA ALA A 280 -9.56 -12.47 -16.87
C ALA A 280 -10.24 -11.62 -17.93
N GLY A 281 -11.05 -12.23 -18.80
CA GLY A 281 -11.69 -11.52 -19.89
C GLY A 281 -12.78 -10.55 -19.45
N ASP A 282 -13.37 -10.79 -18.27
CA ASP A 282 -14.46 -10.00 -17.71
C ASP A 282 -14.04 -9.27 -16.39
N ILE A 283 -12.73 -9.11 -16.15
CA ILE A 283 -12.18 -8.62 -14.85
C ILE A 283 -12.68 -7.23 -14.47
N ALA A 284 -12.91 -6.34 -15.45
CA ALA A 284 -13.43 -5.01 -15.20
C ALA A 284 -14.85 -5.04 -14.62
N GLN A 285 -15.71 -5.92 -15.15
CA GLN A 285 -17.04 -6.14 -14.60
C GLN A 285 -16.93 -6.68 -13.17
N VAL A 286 -16.10 -7.71 -12.95
CA VAL A 286 -15.94 -8.35 -11.63
C VAL A 286 -15.39 -7.36 -10.59
N ALA A 287 -14.42 -6.52 -10.96
CA ALA A 287 -13.90 -5.47 -10.08
C ALA A 287 -14.96 -4.42 -9.73
N ASN A 288 -15.82 -4.04 -10.67
CA ASN A 288 -16.95 -3.16 -10.42
C ASN A 288 -17.99 -3.82 -9.50
N GLU A 289 -18.30 -5.10 -9.71
CA GLU A 289 -19.18 -5.87 -8.82
C GLU A 289 -18.62 -5.94 -7.40
N PHE A 290 -17.30 -6.15 -7.26
CA PHE A 290 -16.61 -6.12 -5.97
C PHE A 290 -16.78 -4.77 -5.25
N CYS A 291 -16.60 -3.65 -5.96
CA CYS A 291 -16.76 -2.31 -5.41
C CYS A 291 -18.22 -2.03 -5.04
N ASN A 292 -19.16 -2.34 -5.93
CA ASN A 292 -20.59 -2.12 -5.73
C ASN A 292 -21.12 -2.92 -4.54
N TRP A 293 -20.70 -4.18 -4.39
CA TRP A 293 -21.14 -5.04 -3.29
C TRP A 293 -20.74 -4.51 -1.92
N ARG A 294 -19.61 -3.81 -1.85
CA ARG A 294 -19.04 -3.25 -0.60
C ARG A 294 -19.28 -1.75 -0.46
N ASN A 295 -19.99 -1.14 -1.40
CA ASN A 295 -20.17 0.31 -1.47
C ASN A 295 -18.83 1.08 -1.42
N LEU A 296 -17.81 0.56 -2.12
CA LEU A 296 -16.55 1.26 -2.34
C LEU A 296 -16.78 2.33 -3.40
N GLN A 297 -16.36 3.57 -3.12
CA GLN A 297 -16.62 4.71 -3.99
C GLN A 297 -15.31 5.48 -4.21
N PRO A 298 -14.98 5.85 -5.46
CA PRO A 298 -13.81 6.68 -5.71
C PRO A 298 -14.06 8.11 -5.22
N ILE A 299 -13.18 8.65 -4.38
CA ILE A 299 -13.28 10.04 -3.89
C ILE A 299 -12.35 10.92 -4.73
N LYS A 300 -12.94 11.79 -5.55
CA LYS A 300 -12.20 12.64 -6.49
C LYS A 300 -12.28 14.10 -6.02
N VAL A 301 -11.16 14.64 -5.57
CA VAL A 301 -11.07 16.00 -5.01
C VAL A 301 -10.09 16.83 -5.81
N VAL A 302 -10.45 18.09 -6.06
CA VAL A 302 -9.54 19.12 -6.57
C VAL A 302 -9.40 20.23 -5.52
N ILE A 303 -8.17 20.65 -5.24
CA ILE A 303 -7.87 21.78 -4.36
C ILE A 303 -7.15 22.87 -5.16
N ILE A 304 -7.72 24.07 -5.21
CA ILE A 304 -7.21 25.23 -5.94
C ILE A 304 -6.81 26.28 -4.91
N GLY A 305 -5.68 26.96 -5.13
CA GLY A 305 -5.27 28.06 -4.29
C GLY A 305 -4.04 28.78 -4.82
N PRO A 306 -3.72 29.96 -4.28
CA PRO A 306 -2.48 30.65 -4.62
C PRO A 306 -1.26 29.82 -4.14
N PRO A 307 -0.09 29.98 -4.79
CA PRO A 307 1.13 29.32 -4.34
C PRO A 307 1.45 29.71 -2.89
N GLY A 308 1.72 28.74 -2.01
CA GLY A 308 1.95 28.96 -0.58
C GLY A 308 0.69 29.04 0.30
N SER A 309 -0.49 28.73 -0.25
CA SER A 309 -1.72 28.61 0.52
C SER A 309 -1.75 27.39 1.46
N GLY A 310 -0.86 26.42 1.25
CA GLY A 310 -0.84 25.15 2.01
C GLY A 310 -1.75 24.08 1.43
N ALA A 311 -2.14 24.18 0.15
CA ALA A 311 -2.99 23.21 -0.54
C ALA A 311 -2.49 21.77 -0.38
N GLU A 312 -1.18 21.57 -0.46
CA GLU A 312 -0.51 20.28 -0.30
C GLU A 312 -0.78 19.60 1.05
N LYS A 313 -0.98 20.37 2.13
CA LYS A 313 -1.32 19.83 3.46
C LYS A 313 -2.73 19.28 3.48
N TYR A 314 -3.69 20.03 2.95
CA TYR A 314 -5.07 19.58 2.83
C TYR A 314 -5.16 18.40 1.86
N CYS A 315 -4.40 18.41 0.76
CA CYS A 315 -4.34 17.28 -0.16
C CYS A 315 -3.84 16.01 0.53
N SER A 316 -2.70 16.10 1.23
CA SER A 316 -2.13 14.99 2.00
C SER A 316 -3.09 14.48 3.08
N TRP A 317 -3.77 15.39 3.78
CA TRP A 317 -4.71 15.02 4.83
C TRP A 317 -5.92 14.25 4.28
N ILE A 318 -6.49 14.67 3.14
CA ILE A 318 -7.59 13.93 2.48
C ILE A 318 -7.10 12.57 2.01
N ASP A 319 -5.91 12.53 1.39
CA ASP A 319 -5.29 11.30 0.88
C ASP A 319 -5.11 10.28 2.01
N ASP A 320 -4.54 10.70 3.14
CA ASP A 320 -4.32 9.83 4.30
C ASP A 320 -5.64 9.39 4.94
N LYS A 321 -6.62 10.30 5.10
CA LYS A 321 -7.89 9.99 5.78
C LYS A 321 -8.80 9.10 4.95
N TYR A 322 -8.96 9.39 3.66
CA TYR A 322 -10.00 8.78 2.82
C TYR A 322 -9.46 7.81 1.77
N LEU A 323 -8.20 7.98 1.38
CA LEU A 323 -7.61 7.25 0.27
C LEU A 323 -6.43 6.36 0.67
N HIS A 324 -6.08 6.19 1.95
CA HIS A 324 -4.94 5.37 2.43
C HIS A 324 -3.55 5.80 1.94
N GLY A 325 -3.38 7.05 1.53
CA GLY A 325 -2.10 7.61 1.11
C GLY A 325 -1.65 7.21 -0.30
N GLY A 326 -0.83 8.06 -0.91
CA GLY A 326 -0.22 7.85 -2.23
C GLY A 326 -1.09 8.30 -3.41
N LEU A 327 -2.20 9.01 -3.15
CA LEU A 327 -3.12 9.55 -4.14
C LEU A 327 -3.28 11.07 -4.07
N HIS A 328 -2.43 11.75 -3.30
CA HIS A 328 -2.12 13.16 -3.51
C HIS A 328 -1.33 13.32 -4.81
N LEU A 329 -1.97 13.95 -5.80
CA LEU A 329 -1.43 14.20 -7.13
C LEU A 329 -1.09 15.69 -7.28
N SER A 330 0.19 16.03 -7.23
CA SER A 330 0.70 17.32 -7.71
C SER A 330 1.26 17.16 -9.13
N PHE A 331 1.22 18.23 -9.92
CA PHE A 331 1.78 18.17 -11.28
C PHE A 331 3.26 17.78 -11.29
N ASP A 332 4.05 18.36 -10.37
CA ASP A 332 5.48 18.06 -10.26
C ASP A 332 5.70 16.57 -9.90
N GLY A 333 4.86 16.01 -9.02
CA GLY A 333 4.88 14.58 -8.69
C GLY A 333 4.54 13.70 -9.90
N ILE A 334 3.47 14.03 -10.64
CA ILE A 334 3.06 13.32 -11.85
C ILE A 334 4.19 13.37 -12.90
N LEU A 335 4.81 14.53 -13.08
CA LEU A 335 5.90 14.70 -14.03
C LEU A 335 7.12 13.86 -13.65
N GLN A 336 7.53 13.88 -12.38
CA GLN A 336 8.64 13.07 -11.88
C GLN A 336 8.38 11.57 -12.04
N ASP A 337 7.19 11.10 -11.69
CA ASP A 337 6.84 9.67 -11.83
C ASP A 337 6.81 9.24 -13.29
N ALA A 338 6.26 10.06 -14.18
CA ALA A 338 6.29 9.78 -15.61
C ALA A 338 7.70 9.80 -16.20
N LEU A 339 8.61 10.62 -15.68
CA LEU A 339 10.03 10.61 -16.07
C LEU A 339 10.74 9.34 -15.59
N LYS A 340 10.44 8.84 -14.38
CA LYS A 340 10.95 7.56 -13.88
C LYS A 340 10.47 6.39 -14.73
N ASP A 341 9.21 6.44 -15.17
CA ASP A 341 8.60 5.47 -16.08
C ASP A 341 9.04 5.69 -17.56
N ASN A 342 10.08 6.49 -17.81
CA ASN A 342 10.70 6.75 -19.12
C ASN A 342 9.76 7.31 -20.20
N ASN A 343 8.69 7.99 -19.82
CA ASN A 343 7.64 8.46 -20.72
C ASN A 343 8.12 9.59 -21.68
N GLY A 344 7.94 9.40 -22.99
CA GLY A 344 8.35 10.36 -24.02
C GLY A 344 7.65 11.72 -23.92
N VAL A 345 6.37 11.75 -23.51
CA VAL A 345 5.59 13.00 -23.33
C VAL A 345 6.19 13.82 -22.19
N ALA A 346 6.56 13.16 -21.08
CA ALA A 346 7.17 13.82 -19.92
C ALA A 346 8.53 14.44 -20.27
N LYS A 347 9.39 13.71 -21.01
CA LYS A 347 10.68 14.25 -21.50
C LYS A 347 10.50 15.45 -22.42
N ARG A 348 9.52 15.41 -23.34
CA ARG A 348 9.22 16.52 -24.25
C ARG A 348 8.71 17.75 -23.49
N LEU A 349 7.87 17.53 -22.48
CA LEU A 349 7.33 18.58 -21.63
C LEU A 349 8.45 19.25 -20.81
N GLN A 350 9.32 18.46 -20.17
CA GLN A 350 10.47 18.97 -19.42
C GLN A 350 11.36 19.87 -20.30
N ARG A 351 11.76 19.40 -21.49
CA ARG A 351 12.57 20.19 -22.43
C ARG A 351 11.92 21.53 -22.81
N LYS A 352 10.60 21.54 -23.01
CA LYS A 352 9.86 22.77 -23.36
C LYS A 352 9.75 23.72 -22.17
N MET A 353 9.58 23.20 -20.95
CA MET A 353 9.56 23.99 -19.73
C MET A 353 10.93 24.62 -19.46
N ASP A 354 12.02 23.85 -19.59
CA ASP A 354 13.39 24.35 -19.43
C ASP A 354 13.73 25.44 -20.46
N ALA A 355 13.30 25.25 -21.72
CA ALA A 355 13.46 26.25 -22.77
C ALA A 355 12.64 27.53 -22.51
N ALA A 356 11.42 27.40 -21.97
CA ALA A 356 10.57 28.54 -21.60
C ALA A 356 11.15 29.32 -20.41
N ALA A 357 11.69 28.61 -19.41
CA ALA A 357 12.37 29.19 -18.27
C ALA A 357 13.63 29.97 -18.71
N THR A 358 14.43 29.40 -19.62
CA THR A 358 15.62 30.06 -20.18
C THR A 358 15.26 31.35 -20.94
N LYS A 359 14.09 31.40 -21.56
CA LYS A 359 13.57 32.57 -22.30
C LYS A 359 12.83 33.58 -21.42
N GLY A 360 12.72 33.35 -20.11
CA GLY A 360 12.01 34.25 -19.18
C GLY A 360 10.52 34.37 -19.46
N VAL A 361 9.90 33.36 -20.06
CA VAL A 361 8.47 33.39 -20.39
C VAL A 361 7.64 33.13 -19.14
N VAL A 362 6.81 34.11 -18.75
CA VAL A 362 6.00 34.07 -17.52
C VAL A 362 4.78 33.14 -17.63
N ALA A 363 4.22 32.95 -18.84
CA ALA A 363 3.01 32.15 -19.06
C ALA A 363 3.30 30.90 -19.92
N PRO A 364 2.79 29.71 -19.54
CA PRO A 364 2.99 28.50 -20.33
C PRO A 364 2.32 28.64 -21.70
N SER A 365 3.06 28.30 -22.77
CA SER A 365 2.49 28.25 -24.12
C SER A 365 1.32 27.27 -24.20
N LYS A 366 0.39 27.47 -25.14
CA LYS A 366 -0.72 26.53 -25.41
C LYS A 366 -0.24 25.08 -25.56
N THR A 367 0.96 24.87 -26.12
CA THR A 367 1.53 23.53 -26.24
C THR A 367 1.99 22.92 -24.92
N ILE A 368 2.51 23.72 -23.98
CA ILE A 368 2.87 23.25 -22.63
C ILE A 368 1.60 22.82 -21.90
N VAL A 369 0.54 23.62 -21.96
CA VAL A 369 -0.77 23.28 -21.37
C VAL A 369 -1.29 21.96 -21.95
N LYS A 370 -1.32 21.78 -23.28
CA LYS A 370 -1.75 20.52 -23.92
C LYS A 370 -0.94 19.29 -23.49
N LEU A 371 0.38 19.41 -23.36
CA LEU A 371 1.24 18.30 -22.93
C LEU A 371 1.04 17.99 -21.45
N ARG A 372 0.88 19.02 -20.62
CA ARG A 372 0.56 18.89 -19.19
C ARG A 372 -0.78 18.21 -18.98
N THR A 373 -1.83 18.66 -19.67
CA THR A 373 -3.17 18.06 -19.54
C THR A 373 -3.17 16.61 -20.01
N LYS A 374 -2.48 16.28 -21.11
CA LYS A 374 -2.31 14.89 -21.57
C LYS A 374 -1.66 14.01 -20.50
N LEU A 375 -0.64 14.52 -19.81
CA LEU A 375 0.08 13.76 -18.78
C LEU A 375 -0.80 13.54 -17.53
N VAL A 376 -1.44 14.60 -17.05
CA VAL A 376 -2.35 14.53 -15.88
C VAL A 376 -3.54 13.63 -16.20
N MET A 377 -4.15 13.76 -17.39
CA MET A 377 -5.27 12.92 -17.82
C MET A 377 -4.89 11.43 -17.85
N LYS A 378 -3.70 11.08 -18.36
CA LYS A 378 -3.19 9.70 -18.32
C LYS A 378 -3.09 9.17 -16.89
N ARG A 379 -2.69 10.01 -15.92
CA ARG A 379 -2.65 9.62 -14.51
C ARG A 379 -4.05 9.46 -13.91
N LEU A 380 -4.97 10.40 -14.15
CA LEU A 380 -6.34 10.34 -13.64
C LEU A 380 -7.12 9.12 -14.20
N MET A 381 -6.79 8.68 -15.41
CA MET A 381 -7.37 7.49 -16.04
C MET A 381 -6.74 6.16 -15.58
N SER A 382 -5.69 6.19 -14.77
CA SER A 382 -5.06 4.98 -14.24
C SER A 382 -6.03 4.17 -13.37
N SER A 383 -5.85 2.85 -13.33
CA SER A 383 -6.67 1.92 -12.55
C SER A 383 -6.86 2.37 -11.10
N VAL A 384 -5.77 2.75 -10.44
CA VAL A 384 -5.80 3.20 -9.04
C VAL A 384 -6.74 4.40 -8.87
N CYS A 385 -6.65 5.40 -9.75
CA CYS A 385 -7.49 6.59 -9.71
C CYS A 385 -8.95 6.30 -10.08
N ARG A 386 -9.20 5.31 -10.95
CA ARG A 386 -10.55 4.87 -11.32
C ARG A 386 -11.30 4.25 -10.14
N TYR A 387 -10.65 3.38 -9.35
CA TYR A 387 -11.31 2.65 -8.26
C TYR A 387 -11.26 3.33 -6.89
N ARG A 388 -10.21 4.10 -6.59
CA ARG A 388 -10.05 4.79 -5.30
C ARG A 388 -10.34 6.28 -5.38
N GLY A 389 -10.20 6.89 -6.56
CA GLY A 389 -10.24 8.34 -6.73
C GLY A 389 -8.85 8.96 -6.61
N TYR A 390 -8.81 10.27 -6.35
CA TYR A 390 -7.59 11.06 -6.32
C TYR A 390 -7.79 12.37 -5.56
N VAL A 391 -6.70 12.98 -5.11
CA VAL A 391 -6.69 14.36 -4.61
C VAL A 391 -5.70 15.17 -5.45
N LEU A 392 -6.22 15.98 -6.36
CA LEU A 392 -5.43 16.76 -7.31
C LEU A 392 -5.19 18.17 -6.78
N GLU A 393 -3.92 18.53 -6.64
CA GLU A 393 -3.51 19.93 -6.49
C GLU A 393 -3.73 20.63 -7.83
N GLY A 394 -4.70 21.54 -7.83
CA GLY A 394 -5.62 21.77 -8.94
C GLY A 394 -5.00 22.28 -10.24
N PRO A 395 -5.82 22.27 -11.32
CA PRO A 395 -5.47 23.02 -12.52
C PRO A 395 -5.25 24.50 -12.16
N THR A 396 -4.32 25.13 -12.88
CA THR A 396 -3.85 26.48 -12.59
C THR A 396 -4.60 27.56 -13.36
N SER A 397 -5.47 27.17 -14.30
CA SER A 397 -6.32 28.05 -15.11
C SER A 397 -7.63 27.37 -15.52
N TYR A 398 -8.62 28.19 -15.89
CA TYR A 398 -9.87 27.74 -16.51
C TYR A 398 -9.62 26.86 -17.75
N GLU A 399 -8.74 27.29 -18.65
CA GLU A 399 -8.39 26.54 -19.87
C GLU A 399 -7.81 25.15 -19.56
N GLU A 400 -7.01 25.02 -18.49
CA GLU A 400 -6.46 23.74 -18.06
C GLU A 400 -7.55 22.83 -17.49
N ALA A 401 -8.46 23.38 -16.69
CA ALA A 401 -9.58 22.64 -16.12
C ALA A 401 -10.55 22.14 -17.22
N GLU A 402 -10.88 23.01 -18.18
CA GLU A 402 -11.70 22.66 -19.33
C GLU A 402 -11.06 21.55 -20.16
N ALA A 403 -9.77 21.67 -20.47
CA ALA A 403 -9.04 20.65 -21.23
C ALA A 403 -8.87 19.30 -20.50
N LEU A 404 -8.93 19.27 -19.16
CA LEU A 404 -8.85 18.05 -18.36
C LEU A 404 -10.19 17.36 -18.19
N PHE A 405 -11.26 18.13 -17.97
CA PHE A 405 -12.53 17.60 -17.46
C PHE A 405 -13.67 17.66 -18.47
N THR A 406 -13.42 18.06 -19.72
CA THR A 406 -14.44 18.10 -20.76
C THR A 406 -14.05 17.33 -22.02
N LYS A 407 -15.06 16.88 -22.77
CA LYS A 407 -14.93 16.41 -24.15
C LYS A 407 -15.80 17.27 -25.06
N PHE A 408 -15.28 17.57 -26.24
CA PHE A 408 -16.07 18.12 -27.33
C PHE A 408 -16.89 17.00 -27.95
N SER A 409 -18.21 17.18 -28.07
CA SER A 409 -19.08 16.28 -28.84
C SER A 409 -19.26 16.87 -30.25
N PRO A 410 -18.70 16.27 -31.31
CA PRO A 410 -19.25 16.46 -32.63
C PRO A 410 -20.61 15.71 -32.68
N ASP A 411 -21.65 16.39 -33.14
CA ASP A 411 -22.97 15.87 -33.50
C ASP A 411 -24.01 15.58 -32.39
N GLU A 412 -25.10 16.36 -32.42
CA GLU A 412 -26.46 15.88 -32.12
C GLU A 412 -27.44 16.45 -33.16
N GLU A 413 -27.64 15.74 -34.27
CA GLU A 413 -28.97 15.59 -34.88
C GLU A 413 -29.15 14.15 -35.37
N LYS A 414 -29.69 13.29 -34.50
CA LYS A 414 -30.77 12.33 -34.81
C LYS A 414 -31.27 11.61 -33.54
N PRO A 415 -32.58 11.39 -33.38
CA PRO A 415 -33.14 10.70 -32.22
C PRO A 415 -33.13 9.16 -32.39
N GLN A 416 -32.84 8.50 -31.26
CA GLN A 416 -33.11 7.10 -30.83
C GLN A 416 -33.47 6.02 -31.88
N ASP A 417 -32.64 4.97 -31.96
CA ASP A 417 -32.99 3.61 -31.48
C ASP A 417 -31.82 2.60 -31.70
N SER A 418 -31.87 1.50 -30.95
CA SER A 418 -31.06 0.26 -31.00
C SER A 418 -29.64 0.23 -30.40
N GLU A 419 -29.56 -0.54 -29.30
CA GLU A 419 -28.61 -1.64 -29.02
C GLU A 419 -27.36 -1.73 -29.93
N ASP A 420 -26.20 -1.39 -29.36
CA ASP A 420 -24.98 -2.21 -29.27
C ASP A 420 -23.82 -1.29 -28.85
N ALA A 421 -23.41 -1.40 -27.58
CA ALA A 421 -22.22 -0.73 -27.08
C ALA A 421 -21.01 -1.64 -27.35
N GLU A 422 -20.46 -1.54 -28.56
CA GLU A 422 -19.09 -1.98 -28.81
C GLU A 422 -18.16 -0.95 -28.19
N GLU A 423 -17.47 -1.37 -27.11
CA GLU A 423 -16.33 -0.64 -26.57
C GLU A 423 -15.20 -0.71 -27.60
N GLU A 424 -15.00 0.37 -28.37
CA GLU A 424 -13.74 0.57 -29.08
C GLU A 424 -12.62 0.76 -28.04
N GLU A 425 -11.91 -0.34 -27.76
CA GLU A 425 -10.58 -0.27 -27.16
C GLU A 425 -9.69 0.54 -28.11
N GLU A 426 -9.37 1.78 -27.75
CA GLU A 426 -8.26 2.50 -28.37
C GLU A 426 -6.97 1.74 -28.04
N HIS A 427 -6.59 0.84 -28.94
CA HIS A 427 -5.28 0.21 -28.99
C HIS A 427 -4.24 1.31 -29.23
N PHE A 428 -3.54 1.70 -28.16
CA PHE A 428 -2.42 2.62 -28.24
C PHE A 428 -1.17 1.79 -28.51
N ASP A 429 -0.93 1.48 -29.78
CA ASP A 429 0.28 0.77 -30.21
C ASP A 429 1.52 1.60 -29.89
N ASP A 430 2.37 1.01 -29.06
CA ASP A 430 3.73 1.40 -28.79
C ASP A 430 4.61 0.82 -29.91
N GLU A 431 4.76 1.55 -31.01
CA GLU A 431 5.81 1.25 -31.99
C GLU A 431 6.99 2.21 -31.82
N GLY A 432 8.16 1.59 -31.63
CA GLY A 432 9.44 2.24 -31.43
C GLY A 432 10.07 2.81 -32.69
N GLU A 433 10.94 3.79 -32.44
CA GLU A 433 12.15 4.21 -33.19
C GLU A 433 12.24 3.88 -34.69
N GLU A 434 12.24 4.92 -35.55
CA GLU A 434 13.42 5.50 -36.21
C GLU A 434 12.97 6.52 -37.28
N GLY A 435 13.79 7.55 -37.54
CA GLY A 435 13.61 8.43 -38.70
C GLY A 435 13.54 9.91 -38.36
N ALA A 436 14.70 10.55 -38.32
CA ALA A 436 14.82 12.00 -38.40
C ALA A 436 14.51 12.42 -39.84
N GLU A 437 13.37 13.06 -40.08
CA GLU A 437 13.15 13.91 -41.24
C GLU A 437 12.52 15.23 -40.80
N GLU A 438 13.23 16.30 -41.13
CA GLU A 438 12.75 17.68 -41.07
C GLU A 438 11.62 17.82 -42.12
N GLU A 439 10.39 18.08 -41.67
CA GLU A 439 9.34 18.55 -42.59
C GLU A 439 9.01 20.02 -42.28
N GLU A 440 9.13 20.78 -43.36
CA GLU A 440 8.97 22.22 -43.48
C GLU A 440 7.53 22.69 -43.20
N ASP A 441 7.40 23.91 -42.69
CA ASP A 441 6.13 24.67 -42.62
C ASP A 441 5.37 24.64 -43.95
N PRO A 442 4.04 24.46 -43.93
CA PRO A 442 3.16 25.16 -44.84
C PRO A 442 2.56 26.40 -44.17
N SER A 443 2.55 27.45 -44.99
CA SER A 443 2.09 28.83 -44.81
C SER A 443 0.61 29.00 -44.37
N PRO A 444 0.18 30.24 -44.05
CA PRO A 444 -0.83 30.53 -43.03
C PRO A 444 -2.28 30.66 -43.53
N GLU A 445 -3.19 30.52 -42.56
CA GLU A 445 -4.49 31.19 -42.45
C GLU A 445 -5.53 30.91 -43.56
N GLU A 446 -6.38 29.90 -43.32
CA GLU A 446 -7.80 29.99 -43.68
C GLU A 446 -8.57 30.35 -42.40
N GLU A 447 -9.05 31.60 -42.36
CA GLU A 447 -10.08 32.07 -41.44
C GLU A 447 -11.37 31.30 -41.72
N ASP A 448 -11.67 30.28 -40.92
CA ASP A 448 -12.99 29.64 -40.92
C ASP A 448 -13.94 30.32 -39.93
N ASP A 449 -15.11 30.62 -40.49
CA ASP A 449 -16.18 31.46 -39.99
C ASP A 449 -16.73 31.09 -38.59
N PHE A 450 -17.27 32.13 -37.94
CA PHE A 450 -18.10 32.14 -36.74
C PHE A 450 -19.03 30.90 -36.62
N ASP A 451 -18.68 29.96 -35.74
CA ASP A 451 -19.58 28.88 -35.30
C ASP A 451 -19.84 29.07 -33.80
N GLY A 452 -21.11 29.05 -33.39
CA GLY A 452 -21.53 29.34 -32.01
C GLY A 452 -20.91 28.40 -30.97
N PRO A 453 -21.02 28.71 -29.66
CA PRO A 453 -20.43 27.86 -28.62
C PRO A 453 -21.04 26.44 -28.68
N LYS A 454 -20.22 25.48 -29.09
CA LYS A 454 -20.56 24.06 -29.18
C LYS A 454 -20.82 23.50 -27.77
N PRO A 455 -21.78 22.57 -27.59
CA PRO A 455 -22.10 22.03 -26.28
C PRO A 455 -20.94 21.20 -25.71
N VAL A 456 -20.36 21.67 -24.62
CA VAL A 456 -19.27 21.01 -23.89
C VAL A 456 -19.86 20.02 -22.89
N ARG A 457 -19.36 18.76 -22.87
CA ARG A 457 -19.79 17.72 -21.92
C ARG A 457 -18.70 17.38 -20.91
N VAL A 458 -19.08 17.25 -19.63
CA VAL A 458 -18.18 16.89 -18.54
C VAL A 458 -17.82 15.41 -18.59
N LEU A 459 -16.55 15.11 -18.37
CA LEU A 459 -16.00 13.77 -18.33
C LEU A 459 -16.20 13.12 -16.96
N ASN A 460 -17.38 12.53 -16.71
CA ASN A 460 -17.70 11.90 -15.42
C ASN A 460 -16.66 10.86 -14.95
N ALA A 461 -15.97 10.19 -15.87
CA ALA A 461 -14.91 9.22 -15.54
C ALA A 461 -13.77 9.86 -14.72
N VAL A 462 -13.40 11.10 -15.02
CA VAL A 462 -12.27 11.80 -14.37
C VAL A 462 -12.67 13.04 -13.59
N ALA A 463 -13.82 13.65 -13.86
CA ALA A 463 -14.25 14.88 -13.21
C ALA A 463 -14.30 14.71 -11.67
N PRO A 464 -13.86 15.72 -10.91
CA PRO A 464 -13.93 15.67 -9.47
C PRO A 464 -15.38 15.69 -8.98
N GLU A 465 -15.60 15.20 -7.77
CA GLU A 465 -16.89 15.33 -7.08
C GLU A 465 -16.87 16.48 -6.07
N PHE A 466 -15.67 16.86 -5.63
CA PHE A 466 -15.43 17.91 -4.64
C PHE A 466 -14.38 18.88 -5.15
N ALA A 467 -14.65 20.18 -5.01
CA ALA A 467 -13.73 21.25 -5.33
C ALA A 467 -13.57 22.19 -4.13
N LEU A 468 -12.33 22.49 -3.76
CA LEU A 468 -11.95 23.37 -2.65
C LEU A 468 -11.17 24.55 -3.21
N GLU A 469 -11.54 25.78 -2.83
CA GLU A 469 -10.80 26.99 -3.16
C GLU A 469 -10.21 27.60 -1.88
N LEU A 470 -8.89 27.67 -1.80
CA LEU A 470 -8.15 28.30 -0.71
C LEU A 470 -7.82 29.74 -1.08
N ARG A 471 -8.11 30.66 -0.16
CA ARG A 471 -7.74 32.08 -0.27
C ARG A 471 -6.74 32.42 0.81
N SER A 472 -5.70 33.13 0.41
CA SER A 472 -4.62 33.56 1.29
C SER A 472 -4.04 34.86 0.76
N SER A 473 -3.60 35.73 1.66
CA SER A 473 -2.85 36.93 1.30
C SER A 473 -1.44 36.56 0.81
N GLU A 474 -0.92 37.35 -0.14
CA GLU A 474 0.42 37.15 -0.72
C GLU A 474 1.52 37.18 0.36
N HIS A 475 1.38 38.04 1.36
CA HIS A 475 2.33 38.13 2.46
C HIS A 475 2.38 36.84 3.28
N ARG A 476 1.22 36.27 3.61
CA ARG A 476 1.14 34.99 4.35
C ARG A 476 1.62 33.82 3.52
N CYS A 477 1.29 33.76 2.22
CA CYS A 477 1.83 32.76 1.31
C CYS A 477 3.37 32.79 1.29
N LYS A 478 3.95 33.99 1.19
CA LYS A 478 5.39 34.20 1.22
C LYS A 478 6.00 33.72 2.54
N GLU A 479 5.43 34.14 3.67
CA GLU A 479 5.87 33.70 4.99
C GLU A 479 5.85 32.18 5.13
N ARG A 480 4.77 31.51 4.73
CA ARG A 480 4.65 30.04 4.84
C ARG A 480 5.68 29.31 4.00
N ILE A 481 5.93 29.74 2.76
CA ILE A 481 6.94 29.12 1.88
C ILE A 481 8.33 29.25 2.49
N PHE A 482 8.75 30.46 2.86
CA PHE A 482 10.12 30.68 3.37
C PHE A 482 10.33 30.19 4.82
N ALA A 483 9.25 29.96 5.57
CA ALA A 483 9.30 29.24 6.84
C ALA A 483 9.33 27.71 6.69
N GLY A 484 9.25 27.18 5.45
CA GLY A 484 9.17 25.74 5.19
C GLY A 484 7.85 25.10 5.60
N GLN A 485 6.81 25.91 5.80
CA GLN A 485 5.47 25.47 6.20
C GLN A 485 4.54 25.21 5.02
N ALA A 486 4.91 25.64 3.81
CA ALA A 486 4.18 25.35 2.59
C ALA A 486 5.14 25.06 1.42
N GLY A 487 4.70 24.18 0.52
CA GLY A 487 5.33 23.93 -0.77
C GLY A 487 5.15 25.13 -1.72
N GLY A 488 6.05 25.25 -2.70
CA GLY A 488 5.94 26.32 -3.69
C GLY A 488 7.25 26.68 -4.34
N ALA A 489 7.50 27.98 -4.45
CA ALA A 489 8.65 28.54 -5.15
C ALA A 489 9.96 28.32 -4.37
N ALA A 490 11.02 27.92 -5.07
CA ALA A 490 12.35 27.74 -4.49
C ALA A 490 13.08 29.08 -4.28
N SER A 491 12.68 30.13 -4.99
CA SER A 491 13.23 31.48 -4.86
C SER A 491 12.13 32.55 -4.79
N GLU A 492 12.51 33.74 -4.33
CA GLU A 492 11.60 34.89 -4.28
C GLU A 492 11.13 35.32 -5.68
N ASP A 493 12.02 35.28 -6.68
CA ASP A 493 11.67 35.59 -8.07
C ASP A 493 10.65 34.59 -8.64
N GLU A 494 10.81 33.31 -8.33
CA GLU A 494 9.87 32.27 -8.73
C GLU A 494 8.52 32.45 -8.04
N PHE A 495 8.50 32.87 -6.76
CA PHE A 495 7.28 33.16 -6.02
C PHE A 495 6.49 34.30 -6.67
N VAL A 496 7.18 35.39 -7.03
CA VAL A 496 6.57 36.54 -7.70
C VAL A 496 5.98 36.12 -9.04
N ASN A 497 6.70 35.33 -9.83
CA ASN A 497 6.22 34.83 -11.12
C ASN A 497 4.99 33.92 -10.99
N LYS A 498 5.02 32.94 -10.08
CA LYS A 498 3.89 32.02 -9.83
C LYS A 498 2.66 32.77 -9.31
N THR A 499 2.86 33.76 -8.43
CA THR A 499 1.77 34.58 -7.88
C THR A 499 1.16 35.49 -8.96
N ALA A 500 1.99 36.11 -9.81
CA ALA A 500 1.52 36.92 -10.93
C ALA A 500 0.71 36.09 -11.93
N LEU A 501 1.17 34.86 -12.24
CA LEU A 501 0.44 33.93 -13.10
C LEU A 501 -0.89 33.50 -12.48
N TYR A 502 -0.93 33.19 -11.18
CA TYR A 502 -2.17 32.86 -10.49
C TYR A 502 -3.19 34.00 -10.55
N LYS A 503 -2.76 35.24 -10.26
CA LYS A 503 -3.61 36.44 -10.35
C LYS A 503 -4.15 36.63 -11.76
N LYS A 504 -3.29 36.47 -12.77
CA LYS A 504 -3.69 36.53 -14.18
C LYS A 504 -4.70 35.43 -14.53
N ASN A 505 -4.58 34.22 -14.00
CA ASN A 505 -5.46 33.13 -14.40
C ASN A 505 -6.79 33.10 -13.64
N ASN A 506 -6.86 33.67 -12.44
CA ASN A 506 -8.00 33.46 -11.52
C ASN A 506 -8.59 34.75 -10.92
N LEU A 507 -7.87 35.87 -10.94
CA LEU A 507 -8.26 37.11 -10.26
C LEU A 507 -8.25 38.31 -11.22
N GLN A 508 -8.62 38.10 -12.48
CA GLN A 508 -8.65 39.20 -13.44
C GLN A 508 -9.79 40.19 -13.13
N GLU A 509 -9.50 41.48 -13.23
CA GLU A 509 -10.48 42.56 -12.99
C GLU A 509 -11.49 42.72 -14.14
N ASP A 510 -11.23 42.09 -15.29
CA ASP A 510 -12.08 42.13 -16.49
C ASP A 510 -13.30 41.20 -16.41
N GLY A 511 -13.41 40.41 -15.33
CA GLY A 511 -14.48 39.45 -15.13
C GLY A 511 -14.32 38.16 -15.92
N SER A 512 -13.12 37.88 -16.47
CA SER A 512 -12.82 36.57 -17.06
C SER A 512 -13.00 35.45 -16.02
N PRO A 513 -13.58 34.29 -16.39
CA PRO A 513 -13.84 33.22 -15.44
C PRO A 513 -12.53 32.59 -14.94
N GLY A 514 -12.44 32.43 -13.63
CA GLY A 514 -11.34 31.73 -12.97
C GLY A 514 -11.52 30.22 -12.95
N THR A 515 -10.52 29.51 -12.43
CA THR A 515 -10.57 28.03 -12.35
C THR A 515 -11.76 27.55 -11.51
N SER A 516 -12.14 28.24 -10.44
CA SER A 516 -13.29 27.85 -9.62
C SER A 516 -14.63 28.06 -10.32
N ASP A 517 -14.73 29.04 -11.22
CA ASP A 517 -15.93 29.29 -12.02
C ASP A 517 -16.22 28.12 -12.98
N PHE A 518 -15.18 27.51 -13.57
CA PHE A 518 -15.33 26.28 -14.35
C PHE A 518 -16.06 25.18 -13.55
N PHE A 519 -15.65 24.95 -12.29
CA PHE A 519 -16.26 23.92 -11.47
C PHE A 519 -17.70 24.25 -11.06
N ARG A 520 -18.01 25.54 -10.86
CA ARG A 520 -19.38 25.99 -10.52
C ARG A 520 -20.32 25.92 -11.73
N GLU A 521 -19.87 26.43 -12.87
CA GLU A 521 -20.73 26.70 -14.03
C GLU A 521 -20.77 25.54 -15.03
N VAL A 522 -19.62 24.93 -15.33
CA VAL A 522 -19.51 23.86 -16.32
C VAL A 522 -19.64 22.49 -15.66
N ALA A 523 -18.89 22.25 -14.59
CA ALA A 523 -18.90 20.95 -13.90
C ALA A 523 -20.10 20.78 -12.95
N ASN A 524 -20.81 21.87 -12.61
CA ASN A 524 -21.93 21.88 -11.65
C ASN A 524 -21.56 21.27 -10.29
N ILE A 525 -20.36 21.58 -9.79
CA ILE A 525 -19.82 21.15 -8.51
C ILE A 525 -19.89 22.32 -7.53
N LYS A 526 -20.29 22.03 -6.29
CA LYS A 526 -20.22 23.02 -5.22
C LYS A 526 -18.76 23.28 -4.88
N VAL A 527 -18.28 24.51 -5.07
CA VAL A 527 -16.94 24.90 -4.61
C VAL A 527 -17.03 25.37 -3.16
N SER A 528 -16.16 24.84 -2.30
CA SER A 528 -16.05 25.24 -0.90
C SER A 528 -14.91 26.26 -0.73
N ASP A 529 -15.23 27.50 -0.39
CA ASP A 529 -14.25 28.59 -0.32
C ASP A 529 -13.81 28.86 1.12
N HIS A 530 -12.49 28.83 1.37
CA HIS A 530 -11.95 29.05 2.72
C HIS A 530 -10.78 30.01 2.72
N ASP A 531 -10.83 30.98 3.64
CA ASP A 531 -9.70 31.88 3.92
C ASP A 531 -8.80 31.22 4.97
N VAL A 532 -7.62 30.77 4.54
CA VAL A 532 -6.64 30.08 5.41
C VAL A 532 -5.88 31.03 6.33
N ASP A 533 -6.04 32.35 6.15
CA ASP A 533 -5.45 33.35 7.04
C ASP A 533 -6.39 33.69 8.21
N ALA A 534 -7.70 33.54 8.01
CA ALA A 534 -8.73 33.89 8.99
C ALA A 534 -9.24 32.71 9.82
N VAL A 535 -9.12 31.48 9.30
CA VAL A 535 -9.69 30.28 9.91
C VAL A 535 -8.57 29.31 10.30
N GLU A 536 -8.67 28.71 11.48
CA GLU A 536 -7.74 27.68 11.94
C GLU A 536 -7.82 26.41 11.07
N GLU A 537 -6.67 25.76 10.88
CA GLU A 537 -6.51 24.58 10.03
C GLU A 537 -7.50 23.45 10.40
N ASP A 538 -7.65 23.15 11.69
CA ASP A 538 -8.57 22.12 12.20
C ASP A 538 -10.04 22.42 11.86
N ALA A 539 -10.43 23.70 11.82
CA ALA A 539 -11.78 24.09 11.47
C ALA A 539 -12.06 23.90 9.98
N ILE A 540 -11.08 24.20 9.11
CA ILE A 540 -11.18 23.94 7.67
C ILE A 540 -11.27 22.43 7.42
N ILE A 541 -10.44 21.64 8.11
CA ILE A 541 -10.49 20.18 8.06
C ILE A 541 -11.87 19.64 8.45
N GLN A 542 -12.47 20.16 9.52
CA GLN A 542 -13.82 19.74 9.95
C GLN A 542 -14.90 20.09 8.91
N ILE A 543 -14.80 21.26 8.29
CA ILE A 543 -15.72 21.66 7.21
C ILE A 543 -15.56 20.74 6.01
N LEU A 544 -14.32 20.41 5.65
CA LEU A 544 -13.99 19.51 4.55
C LEU A 544 -14.48 18.08 4.81
N CYS A 545 -14.36 17.57 6.04
CA CYS A 545 -14.97 16.30 6.45
C CYS A 545 -16.48 16.33 6.17
N THR A 546 -17.14 17.36 6.69
CA THR A 546 -18.60 17.53 6.54
C THR A 546 -18.99 17.64 5.07
N TYR A 547 -18.16 18.28 4.24
CA TYR A 547 -18.41 18.44 2.82
C TYR A 547 -18.30 17.10 2.08
N ILE A 548 -17.24 16.34 2.31
CA ILE A 548 -17.04 15.02 1.68
C ILE A 548 -18.12 14.04 2.14
N GLU A 549 -18.36 13.96 3.46
CA GLU A 549 -19.34 13.06 4.08
C GLU A 549 -20.80 13.44 3.77
N SER A 550 -21.07 14.65 3.27
CA SER A 550 -22.42 15.06 2.85
C SER A 550 -22.96 14.25 1.67
N LYS A 551 -22.08 13.62 0.87
CA LYS A 551 -22.43 12.75 -0.26
C LYS A 551 -22.67 11.30 0.14
N GLY A 552 -22.36 10.92 1.38
CA GLY A 552 -22.60 9.58 1.90
C GLY A 552 -21.53 9.09 2.87
N GLN A 553 -21.76 7.92 3.44
CA GLN A 553 -20.73 7.19 4.19
C GLN A 553 -19.91 6.35 3.24
N PHE A 554 -18.59 6.58 3.23
CA PHE A 554 -17.65 5.86 2.37
C PHE A 554 -17.14 4.61 3.10
N PHE A 555 -17.37 3.43 2.52
CA PHE A 555 -16.94 2.14 3.08
C PHE A 555 -15.57 1.73 2.53
N ASN A 556 -14.70 2.71 2.32
CA ASN A 556 -13.40 2.60 1.64
C ASN A 556 -12.32 1.90 2.47
N TYR A 557 -12.67 0.90 3.28
CA TYR A 557 -11.80 0.24 4.27
C TYR A 557 -11.09 1.21 5.20
N LEU A 558 -11.69 2.38 5.45
CA LEU A 558 -11.12 3.41 6.32
C LEU A 558 -10.77 2.80 7.67
N ARG A 559 -9.59 3.14 8.20
CA ARG A 559 -9.21 2.74 9.56
C ARG A 559 -10.28 3.26 10.52
N SER A 560 -10.67 2.44 11.48
CA SER A 560 -11.61 2.91 12.50
C SER A 560 -10.99 4.08 13.27
N GLU A 561 -11.81 5.02 13.73
CA GLU A 561 -11.31 6.12 14.57
C GLU A 561 -10.56 5.60 15.81
N GLU A 562 -10.99 4.46 16.35
CA GLU A 562 -10.30 3.79 17.46
C GLU A 562 -8.89 3.30 17.10
N GLU A 563 -8.70 2.72 15.91
CA GLU A 563 -7.39 2.30 15.43
C GLU A 563 -6.47 3.49 15.16
N ILE A 564 -6.97 4.53 14.48
CA ILE A 564 -6.20 5.76 14.22
C ILE A 564 -5.78 6.40 15.54
N ASN A 565 -6.69 6.49 16.51
CA ASN A 565 -6.41 7.06 17.82
C ASN A 565 -5.38 6.23 18.59
N ARG A 566 -5.46 4.89 18.52
CA ARG A 566 -4.50 3.98 19.16
C ARG A 566 -3.11 4.13 18.55
N GLU A 567 -2.99 4.20 17.23
CA GLU A 567 -1.72 4.42 16.54
C GLU A 567 -1.13 5.79 16.87
N LYS A 568 -1.92 6.86 16.84
CA LYS A 568 -1.46 8.20 17.25
C LYS A 568 -0.99 8.23 18.70
N GLN A 569 -1.71 7.55 19.61
CA GLN A 569 -1.28 7.42 21.00
C GLN A 569 0.05 6.68 21.13
N LEU A 570 0.24 5.61 20.35
CA LEU A 570 1.52 4.88 20.31
C LEU A 570 2.64 5.74 19.73
N GLU A 571 2.40 6.51 18.67
CA GLU A 571 3.39 7.42 18.08
C GLU A 571 3.77 8.55 19.04
N ILE A 572 2.79 9.17 19.70
CA ILE A 572 3.04 10.19 20.73
C ILE A 572 3.86 9.59 21.86
N ALA A 573 3.48 8.40 22.36
CA ALA A 573 4.23 7.72 23.41
C ALA A 573 5.67 7.38 22.99
N GLN A 574 5.89 6.98 21.73
CA GLN A 574 7.22 6.74 21.17
C GLN A 574 8.04 8.03 21.11
N ARG A 575 7.47 9.13 20.59
CA ARG A 575 8.16 10.44 20.55
C ARG A 575 8.49 10.94 21.95
N GLU A 576 7.58 10.80 22.91
CA GLU A 576 7.83 11.15 24.31
C GLU A 576 8.98 10.32 24.90
N LEU A 577 9.02 9.01 24.62
CA LEU A 577 10.12 8.14 25.04
C LEU A 577 11.46 8.58 24.41
N GLU A 578 11.50 8.86 23.11
CA GLU A 578 12.70 9.34 22.41
C GLU A 578 13.19 10.68 22.96
N ASP A 579 12.28 11.61 23.28
CA ASP A 579 12.62 12.91 23.86
C ASP A 579 13.12 12.78 25.31
N ASP A 580 12.56 11.86 26.10
CA ASP A 580 13.05 11.58 27.44
C ASP A 580 14.43 10.89 27.42
N GLU A 581 14.67 9.96 26.49
CA GLU A 581 16.01 9.38 26.26
C GLU A 581 17.03 10.46 25.84
N ARG A 582 16.63 11.39 24.96
CA ARG A 582 17.46 12.52 24.53
C ARG A 582 17.81 13.41 25.73
N ARG A 583 16.83 13.79 26.55
CA ARG A 583 17.02 14.59 27.77
C ARG A 583 17.90 13.88 28.78
N GLU A 584 17.73 12.57 28.96
CA GLU A 584 18.55 11.80 29.90
C GLU A 584 20.01 11.71 29.43
N LYS A 585 20.23 11.49 28.13
CA LYS A 585 21.57 11.51 27.52
C LYS A 585 22.25 12.87 27.70
N GLU A 586 21.56 13.98 27.41
CA GLU A 586 22.09 15.33 27.64
C GLU A 586 22.44 15.56 29.11
N ARG A 587 21.59 15.09 30.03
CA ARG A 587 21.82 15.20 31.47
C ARG A 587 23.01 14.37 31.93
N ARG A 588 23.22 13.17 31.37
CA ARG A 588 24.38 12.32 31.62
C ARG A 588 25.67 12.97 31.10
N GLU A 589 25.68 13.44 29.86
CA GLU A 589 26.85 14.13 29.29
C GLU A 589 27.21 15.38 30.09
N LYS A 590 26.22 16.15 30.56
CA LYS A 590 26.48 17.30 31.43
C LYS A 590 27.12 16.89 32.76
N ARG A 591 26.63 15.82 33.40
CA ARG A 591 27.24 15.28 34.64
C ARG A 591 28.67 14.80 34.41
N GLU A 592 28.93 14.06 33.33
CA GLU A 592 30.27 13.59 32.98
C GLU A 592 31.23 14.76 32.70
N ARG A 593 30.78 15.81 31.98
CA ARG A 593 31.58 17.03 31.77
C ARG A 593 31.89 17.75 33.08
N GLU A 594 30.92 17.86 33.99
CA GLU A 594 31.12 18.47 35.30
C GLU A 594 32.08 17.65 36.20
N GLU A 595 31.96 16.32 36.20
CA GLU A 595 32.84 15.42 36.93
C GLU A 595 34.27 15.45 36.37
N ALA A 596 34.45 15.45 35.05
CA ALA A 596 35.74 15.59 34.40
C ALA A 596 36.40 16.94 34.75
N LEU A 597 35.63 18.03 34.78
CA LEU A 597 36.13 19.35 35.18
C LEU A 597 36.55 19.37 36.66
N ARG A 598 35.76 18.74 37.55
CA ARG A 598 36.11 18.60 38.97
C ARG A 598 37.37 17.77 39.16
N ALA A 599 37.50 16.64 38.46
CA ALA A 599 38.67 15.78 38.50
C ALA A 599 39.94 16.51 38.02
N LYS A 600 39.83 17.29 36.93
CA LYS A 600 40.93 18.12 36.44
C LYS A 600 41.37 19.16 37.47
N ARG A 601 40.42 19.91 38.06
CA ARG A 601 40.72 20.89 39.12
C ARG A 601 41.35 20.24 40.35
N ALA A 602 40.88 19.06 40.75
CA ALA A 602 41.45 18.31 41.87
C ALA A 602 42.90 17.87 41.58
N SER A 603 43.18 17.38 40.37
CA SER A 603 44.53 16.98 39.94
C SER A 603 45.50 18.19 39.89
N GLU A 604 45.05 19.32 39.36
CA GLU A 604 45.82 20.58 39.34
C GLU A 604 46.12 21.07 40.76
N ALA A 605 45.13 21.04 41.66
CA ALA A 605 45.31 21.40 43.06
C ALA A 605 46.28 20.46 43.78
N ALA A 606 46.17 19.14 43.57
CA ALA A 606 47.09 18.15 44.14
C ALA A 606 48.53 18.36 43.64
N SER A 607 48.71 18.65 42.35
CA SER A 607 50.03 18.97 41.77
C SER A 607 50.62 20.24 42.37
N ARG A 608 49.80 21.28 42.59
CA ARG A 608 50.24 22.52 43.24
C ARG A 608 50.69 22.29 44.69
N VAL A 609 49.93 21.51 45.46
CA VAL A 609 50.29 21.14 46.83
C VAL A 609 51.61 20.35 46.85
N LYS A 610 51.78 19.41 45.92
CA LYS A 610 53.03 18.65 45.80
C LYS A 610 54.24 19.55 45.50
N MET A 611 54.11 20.48 44.56
CA MET A 611 55.17 21.45 44.24
C MET A 611 55.53 22.33 45.45
N LEU A 612 54.54 22.74 46.25
CA LEU A 612 54.77 23.51 47.48
C LEU A 612 55.51 22.68 48.54
N ALA A 613 55.12 21.42 48.74
CA ALA A 613 55.76 20.52 49.69
C ALA A 613 57.22 20.19 49.29
N GLU A 614 57.49 19.98 48.01
CA GLU A 614 58.86 19.80 47.49
C GLU A 614 59.71 21.06 47.67
N GLY A 615 59.12 22.24 47.43
CA GLY A 615 59.78 23.52 47.69
C GLY A 615 60.11 23.75 49.16
N GLU A 616 59.16 23.45 50.07
CA GLU A 616 59.35 23.53 51.52
C GLU A 616 60.43 22.56 52.01
N ALA A 617 60.42 21.32 51.53
CA ALA A 617 61.45 20.32 51.86
C ALA A 617 62.85 20.75 51.40
N SER A 618 62.97 21.32 50.19
CA SER A 618 64.25 21.83 49.67
C SER A 618 64.76 23.05 50.45
N LEU A 619 63.86 23.94 50.89
CA LEU A 619 64.21 25.06 51.76
C LEU A 619 64.74 24.55 53.11
N LEU A 620 64.02 23.61 53.74
CA LEU A 620 64.42 23.00 55.01
C LEU A 620 65.77 22.27 54.89
N GLU A 621 66.02 21.58 53.78
CA GLU A 621 67.32 20.95 53.53
C GLU A 621 68.44 21.98 53.41
N THR A 622 68.18 23.12 52.75
CA THR A 622 69.13 24.23 52.64
C THR A 622 69.40 24.88 54.00
N GLU A 623 68.36 25.12 54.80
CA GLU A 623 68.48 25.65 56.16
C GLU A 623 69.18 24.69 57.13
N ALA A 624 69.11 23.38 56.87
CA ALA A 624 69.82 22.35 57.64
C ALA A 624 71.30 22.22 57.26
N LEU A 625 71.76 22.79 56.13
CA LEU A 625 73.16 22.69 55.68
C LEU A 625 74.18 23.28 56.67
N PRO A 626 73.99 24.49 57.25
CA PRO A 626 74.92 25.05 58.22
C PRO A 626 75.04 24.18 59.48
N LEU A 627 73.90 23.63 59.95
CA LEU A 627 73.88 22.73 61.10
C LEU A 627 74.60 21.42 60.78
N ARG A 628 74.38 20.84 59.60
CA ARG A 628 75.07 19.62 59.14
C ARG A 628 76.57 19.85 58.94
N GLN A 629 76.98 21.00 58.40
CA GLN A 629 78.39 21.39 58.29
C GLN A 629 79.03 21.54 59.66
N TYR A 630 78.35 22.19 60.61
CA TYR A 630 78.82 22.30 61.98
C TYR A 630 79.01 20.92 62.63
N PHE A 631 78.03 20.01 62.49
CA PHE A 631 78.17 18.65 62.98
C PHE A 631 79.36 17.93 62.32
N MET A 632 79.52 18.02 61.01
CA MET A 632 80.59 17.36 60.27
C MET A 632 82.00 17.89 60.61
N ILE A 633 82.13 19.20 60.88
CA ILE A 633 83.44 19.83 61.15
C ILE A 633 83.81 19.69 62.62
N ASN A 634 82.86 19.91 63.54
CA ASN A 634 83.18 20.10 64.95
C ASN A 634 82.80 18.90 65.83
N VAL A 635 81.70 18.21 65.53
CA VAL A 635 81.16 17.15 66.41
C VAL A 635 81.61 15.77 65.95
N VAL A 636 81.49 15.46 64.65
CA VAL A 636 81.80 14.14 64.08
C VAL A 636 83.26 13.76 64.31
N PRO A 637 84.28 14.61 64.07
CA PRO A 637 85.67 14.24 64.32
C PRO A 637 85.94 13.94 65.79
N ARG A 638 85.36 14.71 66.72
CA ARG A 638 85.55 14.52 68.16
C ARG A 638 84.89 13.22 68.67
N VAL A 639 83.70 12.90 68.16
CA VAL A 639 83.02 11.65 68.46
C VAL A 639 83.74 10.46 67.82
N SER A 640 84.24 10.59 66.59
CA SER A 640 85.05 9.55 65.94
C SER A 640 86.38 9.30 66.65
N GLU A 641 87.07 10.35 67.10
CA GLU A 641 88.28 10.23 67.93
C GLU A 641 87.98 9.59 69.29
N GLY A 642 86.89 10.01 69.95
CA GLY A 642 86.45 9.43 71.22
C GLY A 642 86.09 7.96 71.08
N LEU A 643 85.37 7.58 70.03
CA LEU A 643 85.07 6.18 69.71
C LEU A 643 86.35 5.39 69.39
N SER A 644 87.30 6.00 68.69
CA SER A 644 88.60 5.38 68.43
C SER A 644 89.39 5.15 69.72
N GLU A 645 89.38 6.09 70.66
CA GLU A 645 90.03 5.96 71.97
C GLU A 645 89.34 4.91 72.86
N VAL A 646 88.00 4.85 72.87
CA VAL A 646 87.25 3.77 73.53
C VAL A 646 87.69 2.40 73.00
N CYS A 647 87.83 2.27 71.67
CA CYS A 647 88.31 1.04 71.04
C CYS A 647 89.77 0.69 71.37
N LYS A 648 90.62 1.67 71.70
CA LYS A 648 92.02 1.44 72.09
C LYS A 648 92.17 1.08 73.57
N VAL A 649 91.47 1.77 74.45
CA VAL A 649 91.59 1.64 75.91
C VAL A 649 90.79 0.45 76.43
N MET A 650 89.72 0.04 75.71
CA MET A 650 88.79 -1.03 76.10
C MET A 650 88.37 -0.96 77.59
N PRO A 651 87.74 0.15 78.02
CA PRO A 651 87.25 0.31 79.39
C PRO A 651 86.09 -0.66 79.69
N GLU A 652 85.86 -0.97 80.97
CA GLU A 652 84.75 -1.84 81.41
C GLU A 652 83.36 -1.28 81.06
N ASP A 653 83.21 0.07 81.05
CA ASP A 653 82.02 0.75 80.53
C ASP A 653 82.39 1.71 79.38
N PRO A 654 82.18 1.30 78.11
CA PRO A 654 82.50 2.12 76.95
C PRO A 654 81.58 3.32 76.74
N ILE A 655 80.36 3.32 77.30
CA ILE A 655 79.40 4.42 77.13
C ILE A 655 79.74 5.56 78.09
N GLU A 656 79.96 5.24 79.37
CA GLU A 656 80.35 6.20 80.40
C GLU A 656 81.69 6.86 80.02
N TYR A 657 82.66 6.07 79.55
CA TYR A 657 83.97 6.56 79.13
C TYR A 657 83.90 7.50 77.92
N LEU A 658 83.07 7.18 76.91
CA LEU A 658 82.87 8.06 75.76
C LEU A 658 82.19 9.38 76.18
N ALA A 659 81.23 9.32 77.11
CA ALA A 659 80.57 10.50 77.64
C ALA A 659 81.56 11.42 78.37
N GLU A 660 82.39 10.88 79.27
CA GLU A 660 83.44 11.64 79.95
C GLU A 660 84.45 12.25 78.97
N TYR A 661 84.87 11.49 77.95
CA TYR A 661 85.76 11.97 76.90
C TYR A 661 85.16 13.15 76.12
N LEU A 662 83.88 13.06 75.75
CA LEU A 662 83.17 14.13 75.04
C LEU A 662 82.94 15.35 75.93
N PHE A 663 82.62 15.15 77.21
CA PHE A 663 82.49 16.24 78.18
C PHE A 663 83.81 16.98 78.41
N ALA A 664 84.93 16.27 78.53
CA ALA A 664 86.24 16.88 78.74
C ALA A 664 86.65 17.78 77.56
N HIS A 665 86.36 17.37 76.33
CA HIS A 665 86.73 18.10 75.11
C HIS A 665 85.63 19.00 74.54
N SER A 666 84.48 19.09 75.23
CA SER A 666 83.36 19.94 74.83
C SER A 666 83.67 21.44 74.83
N ARG A 667 84.67 21.87 75.63
CA ARG A 667 85.10 23.27 75.73
C ARG A 667 86.00 23.75 74.58
N GLU A 668 86.46 22.82 73.75
CA GLU A 668 87.32 23.09 72.58
C GLU A 668 86.51 23.30 71.29
N VAL A 669 85.20 23.03 71.34
CA VAL A 669 84.29 23.23 70.22
C VAL A 669 83.67 24.64 70.31
N PRO A 670 83.92 25.54 69.35
CA PRO A 670 83.33 26.87 69.37
C PRO A 670 81.80 26.81 69.15
N PRO A 671 81.03 27.75 69.73
CA PRO A 671 79.58 27.81 69.55
C PRO A 671 79.22 28.14 68.10
N LEU A 672 78.09 27.59 67.63
CA LEU A 672 77.57 27.73 66.25
C LEU A 672 77.43 29.20 65.79
N ALA A 673 77.27 30.13 66.74
CA ALA A 673 77.11 31.57 66.50
C ALA A 673 78.40 32.31 66.13
N GLU A 674 79.60 31.75 66.40
CA GLU A 674 80.88 32.45 66.16
C GLU A 674 81.55 32.10 64.82
N GLN A 675 81.09 31.04 64.13
CA GLN A 675 81.65 30.62 62.83
C GLN A 675 80.79 31.02 61.62
N SER A 676 79.54 31.41 61.83
CA SER A 676 78.64 31.86 60.76
C SER A 676 78.71 33.38 60.65
N GLY A 677 79.41 33.89 59.64
CA GLY A 677 79.42 35.32 59.28
C GLY A 677 78.10 35.81 58.70
N PHE A 678 76.97 35.54 59.36
CA PHE A 678 75.65 36.00 58.97
C PHE A 678 75.14 37.04 59.96
N GLN A 679 75.10 38.30 59.50
CA GLN A 679 74.33 39.36 60.15
C GLN A 679 72.84 38.96 60.15
N ILE A 680 72.24 38.96 61.33
CA ILE A 680 70.78 38.87 61.49
C ILE A 680 70.19 40.18 60.95
N ALA A 681 69.32 40.09 59.95
CA ALA A 681 68.42 41.16 59.52
C ALA A 681 66.98 40.68 59.69
#